data_AF-A0A9P9S3A1-F1
#
_entry.id   AF-A0A9P9S3A1-F1
#
_cell.length_a   1.000
_cell.length_b   1.000
_cell.length_c   1.000
_cell.angle_alpha   90.00
_cell.angle_beta   90.00
_cell.angle_gamma   90.00
#
_symmetry.space_group_name_H-M   'P 1'
#
loop_
_entity.id
_entity.type
_entity.pdbx_description
1 polymer ?
#
loop_
_entity_poly.entity_id
_entity_poly.type
_entity_poly.pdbx_seq_one_letter_code
_entity_poly.pdbx_strand_id
1 'polypeptide(L)'
;MLAFTFWTVVSAVLIWALQHVFRPRFQFRKWIYSLPRIALQWIKATKRLQNRFTASSGTTPDEVKYPRLGLPPSSMKFEYDVVVIGSGYGGGVAASRMARAGKRVCVLERGAERWPGEYPYKFKDAMREYRVSGRALGKDFSVGKASGLYQTVKGDGQDVFLGNGLGGTSLINAGVFLKAEKRLLESRQWPIEIRENAEGLNEYYARAEHMLQPTPYPLSHPTPLKSSTFEAQARRLGVHGNFYRPPLTTFFHHANNRAGVQMHESTGSGNECTGTNDGSKNSVLATYLADAWSWGAEIFCAVDVKYIRKKGRNDGYLVFYELIGEGKGEERRKMWVRAKELVFLGAGALGTTEILLRSKYHGLATSPLVGQRMSGNGDMLAFAYNCNKNIDSIGRESTDISLAKPCGPTITSCIDMRGPRDASNVRDGYIVQEGAIPEALAPVVQALIETQQVRVQSNSFNSIRGIIARAKSWILGPYTKGGSVKRTMVFLTMSHDENEGTMLLKDDKAVMQWSGMSSNTRSEKIDHLLRRVTEFIGGVFTKTPCLTVHPIGGAVMSNDGTSFGGVVGHLGQLLTGRENEVHEGIVCVDGSIIPTSLGVNPCATITALAERSCDLIVQQRGWKANESQNDTALFKNPDMFSPPVPENPKQWTCNTKAEEVEGVKFEELMMGHLYIGVDILDFGIAEKIAKDTLSSAQLCITVDACRSGNDSYAGIARGTFNCGALSQDPFMVTGGVVQFFRDDDDVADATNLVYDLELLSTEGKRYTFYGYKRLDSAASFSVSRTWNATTTLFTTITRSDGMMIAKGILHLSLRSLLSTMTCIRSRINVSYKMDLYARARSFKFFVKNIASYSLAPFRPLQYPSLFTDTSGYIQKPIPIATRITAEDGKEFEMKIWERSPGTRAKDIPIMLIPGASVNEQIFALPTIPTNAIDYFTSLGHKCYVPIIRFGYGSAARLGDTAYDSRLDVRAAMKYVREREEGRKIYVIAHCLGSIALGIALLNGDVDANWIKGMTCSQVFTNLIFSKDNAVKANSPFLIKVYKMMAGKWFSCHSRPNSSWFERLLDQVLRLYPVGSRRELCNSTVCHRCDVPFGRCWTHANLNHATHFHLGHFFDGIHMNFLSHLSEMGAMPPHHVRTNQGGFMDLVTPENLQRLEGIKICFLSGGDNAVWSPKSTKQSYDVFRETFPEGDYDRVVVQGYGHLDCWMGKNAFKDVFPRVRHHIELCEAFPTRPKKTLVLEKEKPEESEYVNIDMVEHGF
;
A
#
# COMPACT_ATOMS: atom_id res chain seq x y z
N MET A 1 14.61 -13.89 17.01
CA MET A 1 15.14 -14.62 15.84
C MET A 1 15.51 -13.69 14.67
N LEU A 2 14.65 -12.77 14.22
CA LEU A 2 14.97 -11.80 13.14
C LEU A 2 15.95 -10.68 13.51
N ALA A 3 15.96 -10.22 14.77
CA ALA A 3 17.02 -9.33 15.27
C ALA A 3 18.41 -10.00 15.17
N PHE A 4 18.46 -11.33 15.30
CA PHE A 4 19.65 -12.15 15.13
C PHE A 4 20.06 -12.22 13.65
N THR A 5 19.11 -12.40 12.72
CA THR A 5 19.37 -12.43 11.27
C THR A 5 19.81 -11.07 10.70
N PHE A 6 19.19 -9.97 11.15
CA PHE A 6 19.62 -8.60 10.83
C PHE A 6 21.03 -8.36 11.37
N TRP A 7 21.33 -8.76 12.60
CA TRP A 7 22.68 -8.71 13.16
C TRP A 7 23.66 -9.64 12.44
N THR A 8 23.25 -10.80 11.93
CA THR A 8 24.14 -11.72 11.20
C THR A 8 24.55 -11.11 9.87
N VAL A 9 23.63 -10.41 9.19
CA VAL A 9 23.89 -9.72 7.93
C VAL A 9 24.67 -8.41 8.16
N VAL A 10 24.31 -7.62 9.17
CA VAL A 10 25.05 -6.40 9.55
C VAL A 10 26.45 -6.75 10.04
N SER A 11 26.63 -7.85 10.78
CA SER A 11 27.94 -8.38 11.20
C SER A 11 28.73 -8.91 10.01
N ALA A 12 28.10 -9.59 9.05
CA ALA A 12 28.76 -10.02 7.82
C ALA A 12 29.21 -8.83 6.96
N VAL A 13 28.42 -7.75 6.92
CA VAL A 13 28.76 -6.49 6.24
C VAL A 13 29.81 -5.69 7.00
N LEU A 14 29.79 -5.68 8.33
CA LEU A 14 30.85 -5.11 9.18
C LEU A 14 32.16 -5.87 9.01
N ILE A 15 32.12 -7.20 8.95
CA ILE A 15 33.30 -8.06 8.71
C ILE A 15 33.83 -7.81 7.28
N TRP A 16 32.96 -7.68 6.28
CA TRP A 16 33.34 -7.35 4.91
C TRP A 16 33.92 -5.92 4.78
N ALA A 17 33.33 -4.93 5.45
CA ALA A 17 33.80 -3.54 5.46
C ALA A 17 35.12 -3.37 6.23
N LEU A 18 35.27 -4.05 7.37
CA LEU A 18 36.52 -4.06 8.15
C LEU A 18 37.67 -4.75 7.39
N GLN A 19 37.37 -5.78 6.59
CA GLN A 19 38.34 -6.45 5.70
C GLN A 19 38.77 -5.61 4.49
N HIS A 20 38.06 -4.53 4.14
CA HIS A 20 38.42 -3.62 3.05
C HIS A 20 39.01 -2.28 3.52
N VAL A 21 38.72 -1.86 4.76
CA VAL A 21 39.25 -0.60 5.34
C VAL A 21 40.54 -0.84 6.14
N PHE A 22 40.72 -2.00 6.77
CA PHE A 22 41.96 -2.34 7.47
C PHE A 22 42.69 -3.45 6.72
N ARG A 23 43.74 -3.10 5.97
CA ARG A 23 44.82 -4.06 5.68
C ARG A 23 45.76 -4.07 6.88
N PRO A 24 45.71 -5.12 7.70
CA PRO A 24 46.95 -5.71 8.16
C PRO A 24 46.98 -7.20 7.86
N ARG A 25 48.11 -7.62 7.28
CA ARG A 25 48.55 -9.01 7.23
C ARG A 25 48.59 -9.53 8.67
N PHE A 26 47.65 -10.37 9.12
CA PHE A 26 47.91 -11.34 10.18
C PHE A 26 46.89 -12.48 10.14
N GLN A 27 47.41 -13.71 10.22
CA GLN A 27 46.71 -14.96 10.08
C GLN A 27 45.81 -15.25 11.29
N PHE A 28 44.51 -15.48 11.06
CA PHE A 28 43.64 -16.18 11.99
C PHE A 28 43.07 -17.45 11.32
N ARG A 29 43.94 -18.46 11.19
CA ARG A 29 43.54 -19.86 11.00
C ARG A 29 43.23 -20.43 12.39
N LYS A 30 41.94 -20.57 12.71
CA LYS A 30 41.35 -21.60 13.61
C LYS A 30 39.96 -21.14 14.10
N TRP A 31 38.98 -21.10 13.20
CA TRP A 31 37.56 -21.25 13.57
C TRP A 31 36.65 -21.52 12.34
N ILE A 32 37.07 -22.43 11.44
CA ILE A 32 36.20 -23.00 10.40
C ILE A 32 36.58 -24.47 10.22
N TYR A 33 36.15 -25.32 11.14
CA TYR A 33 36.10 -26.77 10.92
C TYR A 33 34.97 -27.37 11.76
N SER A 34 33.72 -27.09 11.41
CA SER A 34 32.57 -27.88 11.86
C SER A 34 31.33 -27.77 10.96
N LEU A 35 31.47 -27.43 9.67
CA LEU A 35 30.35 -27.50 8.72
C LEU A 35 30.78 -28.00 7.32
N PRO A 36 30.99 -29.32 7.15
CA PRO A 36 30.77 -29.94 5.84
C PRO A 36 29.90 -31.21 5.97
N ARG A 37 28.62 -31.04 6.28
CA ARG A 37 27.58 -32.08 6.05
C ARG A 37 26.34 -31.58 5.31
N ILE A 38 26.11 -30.26 5.28
CA ILE A 38 24.95 -29.65 4.60
C ILE A 38 25.26 -29.37 3.11
N ALA A 39 26.49 -28.98 2.77
CA ALA A 39 26.88 -28.70 1.37
C ALA A 39 26.91 -29.96 0.49
N LEU A 40 27.31 -31.13 1.04
CA LEU A 40 27.33 -32.39 0.28
C LEU A 40 25.93 -32.99 0.08
N GLN A 41 24.96 -32.72 0.96
CA GLN A 41 23.56 -33.10 0.74
C GLN A 41 22.89 -32.22 -0.33
N TRP A 42 23.23 -30.93 -0.40
CA TRP A 42 22.73 -30.01 -1.43
C TRP A 42 23.24 -30.33 -2.84
N ILE A 43 24.50 -30.76 -2.98
CA ILE A 43 25.09 -31.15 -4.27
C ILE A 43 24.51 -32.49 -4.78
N LYS A 44 24.18 -33.44 -3.88
CA LYS A 44 23.50 -34.69 -4.25
C LYS A 44 22.01 -34.48 -4.56
N ALA A 45 21.35 -33.49 -3.94
CA ALA A 45 19.97 -33.12 -4.25
C ALA A 45 19.85 -32.41 -5.61
N THR A 46 20.80 -31.53 -5.95
CA THR A 46 20.83 -30.82 -7.24
C THR A 46 21.16 -31.75 -8.41
N LYS A 47 22.06 -32.73 -8.26
CA LYS A 47 22.33 -33.74 -9.31
C LYS A 47 21.17 -34.72 -9.55
N ARG A 48 20.36 -35.03 -8.53
CA ARG A 48 19.12 -35.84 -8.71
C ARG A 48 17.96 -35.06 -9.33
N LEU A 49 17.96 -33.73 -9.21
CA LEU A 49 17.00 -32.86 -9.89
C LEU A 49 17.39 -32.57 -11.35
N GLN A 50 18.68 -32.51 -11.67
CA GLN A 50 19.15 -32.27 -13.03
C GLN A 50 18.90 -33.45 -13.99
N ASN A 51 18.96 -34.70 -13.50
CA ASN A 51 18.67 -35.90 -14.30
C ASN A 51 17.17 -36.28 -14.37
N ARG A 52 16.26 -35.52 -13.75
CA ARG A 52 14.81 -35.66 -13.93
C ARG A 52 14.20 -34.67 -14.93
N PHE A 53 15.02 -33.78 -15.51
CA PHE A 53 14.57 -32.75 -16.46
C PHE A 53 15.17 -32.92 -17.87
N THR A 54 15.63 -34.12 -18.22
CA THR A 54 16.06 -34.48 -19.58
C THR A 54 15.23 -35.65 -20.15
N ALA A 55 13.92 -35.62 -19.93
CA ALA A 55 12.97 -36.44 -20.69
C ALA A 55 11.79 -35.56 -21.12
N SER A 56 11.42 -35.68 -22.39
CA SER A 56 10.39 -34.93 -23.14
C SER A 56 10.79 -33.54 -23.67
N SER A 57 11.81 -33.51 -24.54
CA SER A 57 11.79 -32.61 -25.71
C SER A 57 11.09 -33.32 -26.88
N GLY A 58 9.88 -33.81 -26.64
CA GLY A 58 8.97 -34.25 -27.68
C GLY A 58 8.14 -33.04 -28.07
N THR A 59 8.23 -32.64 -29.34
CA THR A 59 7.34 -31.67 -29.99
C THR A 59 5.88 -32.05 -29.73
N THR A 60 5.21 -31.33 -28.82
CA THR A 60 3.75 -31.39 -28.68
C THR A 60 3.11 -30.55 -29.79
N PRO A 61 1.94 -30.96 -30.32
CA PRO A 61 1.24 -30.23 -31.37
C PRO A 61 0.84 -28.83 -30.87
N ASP A 62 0.76 -27.85 -31.77
CA ASP A 62 0.38 -26.45 -31.51
C ASP A 62 -0.75 -26.32 -30.46
N GLU A 63 -0.40 -25.95 -29.22
CA GLU A 63 -1.38 -25.67 -28.15
C GLU A 63 -2.15 -24.39 -28.51
N VAL A 64 -3.46 -24.53 -28.74
CA VAL A 64 -4.38 -23.39 -28.90
C VAL A 64 -4.35 -22.56 -27.61
N LYS A 65 -3.73 -21.38 -27.68
CA LYS A 65 -3.57 -20.48 -26.54
C LYS A 65 -4.81 -19.57 -26.42
N TYR A 66 -5.70 -19.86 -25.48
CA TYR A 66 -6.87 -19.02 -25.19
C TYR A 66 -6.45 -17.63 -24.67
N PRO A 67 -7.15 -16.53 -25.06
CA PRO A 67 -6.88 -15.20 -24.53
C PRO A 67 -7.32 -15.10 -23.07
N ARG A 68 -6.58 -14.31 -22.26
CA ARG A 68 -7.02 -13.96 -20.90
C ARG A 68 -8.03 -12.82 -20.96
N LEU A 69 -9.26 -13.07 -20.54
CA LEU A 69 -10.33 -12.07 -20.51
C LEU A 69 -10.22 -11.17 -19.27
N GLY A 70 -9.66 -11.68 -18.18
CA GLY A 70 -9.56 -10.97 -16.91
C GLY A 70 -8.49 -9.87 -16.92
N LEU A 71 -8.89 -8.66 -16.55
CA LEU A 71 -7.99 -7.53 -16.31
C LEU A 71 -7.47 -7.53 -14.85
N PRO A 72 -6.29 -6.94 -14.59
CA PRO A 72 -5.80 -6.76 -13.23
C PRO A 72 -6.76 -5.84 -12.44
N PRO A 73 -7.16 -6.18 -11.19
CA PRO A 73 -8.03 -5.32 -10.37
C PRO A 73 -7.51 -3.89 -10.19
N SER A 74 -6.19 -3.68 -10.28
CA SER A 74 -5.56 -2.36 -10.23
C SER A 74 -5.87 -1.43 -11.41
N SER A 75 -6.45 -1.97 -12.50
CA SER A 75 -6.88 -1.19 -13.68
C SER A 75 -8.36 -0.80 -13.64
N MET A 76 -9.09 -1.24 -12.62
CA MET A 76 -10.51 -0.94 -12.47
C MET A 76 -10.75 0.57 -12.31
N LYS A 77 -11.70 1.11 -13.06
CA LYS A 77 -12.14 2.50 -12.97
C LYS A 77 -13.05 2.67 -11.74
N PHE A 78 -13.15 3.89 -11.22
CA PHE A 78 -14.00 4.18 -10.06
C PHE A 78 -15.49 4.17 -10.39
N GLU A 79 -15.84 4.30 -11.68
CA GLU A 79 -17.21 4.37 -12.13
C GLU A 79 -17.42 3.70 -13.49
N TYR A 80 -18.56 3.02 -13.60
CA TYR A 80 -19.06 2.36 -14.81
C TYR A 80 -20.53 2.68 -14.99
N ASP A 81 -21.05 2.53 -16.21
CA ASP A 81 -22.47 2.72 -16.46
C ASP A 81 -23.25 1.54 -15.86
N VAL A 82 -22.70 0.33 -16.03
CA VAL A 82 -23.24 -0.93 -15.52
C VAL A 82 -22.18 -1.72 -14.76
N VAL A 83 -22.52 -2.21 -13.57
CA VAL A 83 -21.72 -3.20 -12.82
C VAL A 83 -22.48 -4.53 -12.76
N VAL A 84 -21.84 -5.61 -13.16
CA VAL A 84 -22.36 -6.97 -13.09
C VAL A 84 -21.61 -7.75 -12.03
N ILE A 85 -22.32 -8.25 -11.03
CA ILE A 85 -21.74 -8.99 -9.91
C ILE A 85 -21.95 -10.48 -10.15
N GLY A 86 -20.86 -11.22 -10.32
CA GLY A 86 -20.87 -12.65 -10.65
C GLY A 86 -20.95 -12.90 -12.16
N SER A 87 -20.33 -13.99 -12.59
CA SER A 87 -20.13 -14.31 -14.01
C SER A 87 -20.76 -15.63 -14.46
N GLY A 88 -21.77 -16.12 -13.73
CA GLY A 88 -22.57 -17.30 -14.11
C GLY A 88 -23.53 -17.01 -15.28
N TYR A 89 -24.50 -17.91 -15.53
CA TYR A 89 -25.48 -17.75 -16.63
C TYR A 89 -26.14 -16.37 -16.67
N GLY A 90 -26.72 -15.91 -15.56
CA GLY A 90 -27.35 -14.60 -15.47
C GLY A 90 -26.40 -13.44 -15.68
N GLY A 91 -25.26 -13.46 -14.98
CA GLY A 91 -24.25 -12.41 -15.08
C GLY A 91 -23.61 -12.32 -16.47
N GLY A 92 -23.32 -13.46 -17.10
CA GLY A 92 -22.81 -13.51 -18.47
C GLY A 92 -23.77 -12.88 -19.48
N VAL A 93 -25.06 -13.26 -19.42
CA VAL A 93 -26.10 -12.66 -20.27
C VAL A 93 -26.17 -11.15 -20.06
N ALA A 94 -26.27 -10.69 -18.81
CA ALA A 94 -26.31 -9.27 -18.49
C ALA A 94 -25.07 -8.52 -19.03
N ALA A 95 -23.87 -9.07 -18.85
CA ALA A 95 -22.65 -8.47 -19.36
C ALA A 95 -22.66 -8.34 -20.89
N SER A 96 -23.02 -9.40 -21.62
CA SER A 96 -23.09 -9.42 -23.08
C SER A 96 -24.12 -8.42 -23.61
N ARG A 97 -25.34 -8.46 -23.08
CA ARG A 97 -26.45 -7.61 -23.57
C ARG A 97 -26.22 -6.14 -23.26
N MET A 98 -25.67 -5.81 -22.09
CA MET A 98 -25.35 -4.41 -21.75
C MET A 98 -24.15 -3.88 -22.56
N ALA A 99 -23.13 -4.70 -22.82
CA ALA A 99 -22.01 -4.31 -23.67
C ALA A 99 -22.47 -4.06 -25.12
N ARG A 100 -23.31 -4.94 -25.67
CA ARG A 100 -23.95 -4.76 -26.99
C ARG A 100 -24.90 -3.57 -27.07
N ALA A 101 -25.45 -3.12 -25.94
CA ALA A 101 -26.21 -1.88 -25.82
C ALA A 101 -25.31 -0.62 -25.71
N GLY A 102 -23.99 -0.76 -25.89
CA GLY A 102 -23.01 0.33 -25.90
C GLY A 102 -22.65 0.86 -24.51
N LYS A 103 -22.94 0.11 -23.44
CA LYS A 103 -22.65 0.53 -22.06
C LYS A 103 -21.23 0.17 -21.65
N ARG A 104 -20.64 1.00 -20.79
CA ARG A 104 -19.37 0.65 -20.11
C ARG A 104 -19.67 -0.33 -18.98
N VAL A 105 -19.37 -1.59 -19.20
CA VAL A 105 -19.68 -2.71 -18.30
C VAL A 105 -18.46 -3.12 -17.50
N CYS A 106 -18.62 -3.29 -16.18
CA CYS A 106 -17.65 -3.89 -15.28
C CYS A 106 -18.20 -5.19 -14.72
N VAL A 107 -17.52 -6.32 -14.95
CA VAL A 107 -17.89 -7.63 -14.41
C VAL A 107 -16.98 -7.96 -13.22
N LEU A 108 -17.56 -8.26 -12.06
CA LEU A 108 -16.85 -8.60 -10.84
C LEU A 108 -17.04 -10.08 -10.52
N GLU A 109 -15.95 -10.86 -10.61
CA GLU A 109 -15.95 -12.29 -10.33
C GLU A 109 -15.05 -12.63 -9.13
N ARG A 110 -15.58 -13.43 -8.20
CA ARG A 110 -14.88 -13.82 -6.98
C ARG A 110 -13.83 -14.91 -7.22
N GLY A 111 -14.10 -15.83 -8.14
CA GLY A 111 -13.20 -16.90 -8.53
C GLY A 111 -12.10 -16.45 -9.50
N ALA A 112 -11.29 -17.41 -9.93
CA ALA A 112 -10.26 -17.20 -10.95
C ALA A 112 -10.76 -17.56 -12.35
N GLU A 113 -10.17 -16.96 -13.37
CA GLU A 113 -10.34 -17.38 -14.77
C GLU A 113 -9.55 -18.66 -15.03
N ARG A 114 -10.24 -19.67 -15.61
CA ARG A 114 -9.70 -20.98 -15.99
C ARG A 114 -10.20 -21.42 -17.35
N TRP A 115 -9.29 -21.59 -18.31
CA TRP A 115 -9.59 -22.14 -19.63
C TRP A 115 -9.36 -23.66 -19.69
N PRO A 116 -9.89 -24.38 -20.70
CA PRO A 116 -9.56 -25.78 -20.94
C PRO A 116 -8.04 -25.98 -20.97
N GLY A 117 -7.56 -27.01 -20.25
CA GLY A 117 -6.14 -27.25 -19.95
C GLY A 117 -5.73 -26.81 -18.54
N GLU A 118 -6.48 -25.90 -17.91
CA GLU A 118 -6.19 -25.37 -16.56
C GLU A 118 -7.05 -26.03 -15.45
N TYR A 119 -7.96 -26.96 -15.78
CA TYR A 119 -8.81 -27.64 -14.79
C TYR A 119 -8.08 -28.80 -14.09
N PRO A 120 -8.25 -28.93 -12.76
CA PRO A 120 -7.58 -29.99 -12.01
C PRO A 120 -8.26 -31.35 -12.24
N TYR A 121 -7.59 -32.26 -12.94
CA TYR A 121 -8.07 -33.62 -13.20
C TYR A 121 -7.55 -34.67 -12.18
N LYS A 122 -6.48 -34.36 -11.43
CA LYS A 122 -5.95 -35.23 -10.37
C LYS A 122 -6.54 -34.87 -9.01
N PHE A 123 -6.81 -35.89 -8.18
CA PHE A 123 -7.38 -35.72 -6.84
C PHE A 123 -6.64 -34.67 -5.98
N LYS A 124 -5.30 -34.71 -5.91
CA LYS A 124 -4.50 -33.79 -5.10
C LYS A 124 -4.68 -32.32 -5.51
N ASP A 125 -4.77 -32.06 -6.81
CA ASP A 125 -4.90 -30.71 -7.35
C ASP A 125 -6.35 -30.21 -7.23
N ALA A 126 -7.34 -31.10 -7.40
CA ALA A 126 -8.74 -30.77 -7.16
C ALA A 126 -9.00 -30.39 -5.69
N MET A 127 -8.42 -31.13 -4.74
CA MET A 127 -8.55 -30.82 -3.30
C MET A 127 -7.89 -29.50 -2.89
N ARG A 128 -6.86 -29.03 -3.61
CA ARG A 128 -6.26 -27.70 -3.36
C ARG A 128 -7.17 -26.54 -3.75
N GLU A 129 -8.08 -26.79 -4.68
CA GLU A 129 -9.08 -25.82 -5.15
C GLU A 129 -10.44 -26.01 -4.46
N TYR A 130 -10.51 -26.85 -3.43
CA TYR A 130 -11.74 -27.11 -2.68
C TYR A 130 -11.88 -26.18 -1.47
N ARG A 131 -13.08 -25.67 -1.25
CA ARG A 131 -13.47 -24.88 -0.08
C ARG A 131 -14.71 -25.47 0.57
N VAL A 132 -14.68 -25.56 1.90
CA VAL A 132 -15.87 -25.89 2.70
C VAL A 132 -16.17 -24.71 3.62
N SER A 133 -17.45 -24.33 3.71
CA SER A 133 -17.93 -23.28 4.60
C SER A 133 -19.27 -23.66 5.19
N GLY A 134 -19.61 -23.12 6.36
CA GLY A 134 -20.94 -23.28 6.97
C GLY A 134 -20.85 -23.33 8.48
N ARG A 135 -21.85 -23.94 9.12
CA ARG A 135 -21.95 -24.06 10.58
C ARG A 135 -21.95 -25.52 11.00
N ALA A 136 -21.09 -25.88 11.97
CA ALA A 136 -21.04 -27.22 12.56
C ALA A 136 -20.83 -27.11 14.08
N LEU A 137 -21.56 -27.91 14.87
CA LEU A 137 -21.51 -27.90 16.34
C LEU A 137 -21.68 -26.49 16.94
N GLY A 138 -22.55 -25.67 16.35
CA GLY A 138 -22.82 -24.31 16.80
C GLY A 138 -21.75 -23.26 16.47
N LYS A 139 -20.63 -23.64 15.83
CA LYS A 139 -19.55 -22.75 15.41
C LYS A 139 -19.46 -22.64 13.89
N ASP A 140 -19.18 -21.44 13.41
CA ASP A 140 -18.94 -21.19 11.98
C ASP A 140 -17.53 -21.63 11.62
N PHE A 141 -17.38 -22.23 10.44
CA PHE A 141 -16.08 -22.65 9.94
C PHE A 141 -15.95 -22.35 8.45
N SER A 142 -14.73 -22.05 8.02
CA SER A 142 -14.38 -22.02 6.60
C SER A 142 -12.96 -22.55 6.43
N VAL A 143 -12.81 -23.59 5.62
CA VAL A 143 -11.54 -24.28 5.37
C VAL A 143 -11.31 -24.36 3.87
N GLY A 144 -10.07 -24.16 3.44
CA GLY A 144 -9.68 -24.21 2.02
C GLY A 144 -9.42 -22.83 1.43
N LYS A 145 -9.07 -22.80 0.14
CA LYS A 145 -8.68 -21.60 -0.58
C LYS A 145 -9.91 -20.74 -0.89
N ALA A 146 -9.89 -19.45 -0.53
CA ALA A 146 -11.03 -18.55 -0.74
C ALA A 146 -11.45 -18.41 -2.22
N SER A 147 -10.47 -18.42 -3.13
CA SER A 147 -10.64 -18.41 -4.59
C SER A 147 -10.65 -19.82 -5.21
N GLY A 148 -10.89 -20.86 -4.42
CA GLY A 148 -10.97 -22.23 -4.91
C GLY A 148 -12.12 -22.40 -5.91
N LEU A 149 -11.94 -23.29 -6.88
CA LEU A 149 -12.93 -23.59 -7.93
C LEU A 149 -14.19 -24.29 -7.38
N TYR A 150 -14.02 -25.15 -6.38
CA TYR A 150 -15.12 -25.94 -5.80
C TYR A 150 -15.50 -25.41 -4.43
N GLN A 151 -16.80 -25.20 -4.19
CA GLN A 151 -17.29 -24.81 -2.88
C GLN A 151 -18.43 -25.72 -2.42
N THR A 152 -18.29 -26.28 -1.21
CA THR A 152 -19.41 -26.87 -0.47
C THR A 152 -19.82 -25.93 0.65
N VAL A 153 -21.10 -25.54 0.66
CA VAL A 153 -21.71 -24.81 1.77
C VAL A 153 -22.55 -25.79 2.59
N LYS A 154 -22.17 -25.98 3.86
CA LYS A 154 -22.89 -26.79 4.84
C LYS A 154 -24.08 -26.00 5.37
N GLY A 155 -25.29 -26.46 5.08
CA GLY A 155 -26.53 -25.94 5.66
C GLY A 155 -27.05 -26.84 6.77
N ASP A 156 -27.98 -26.33 7.55
CA ASP A 156 -28.78 -27.17 8.44
C ASP A 156 -29.86 -27.88 7.62
N GLY A 157 -29.74 -29.20 7.46
CA GLY A 157 -30.62 -30.03 6.62
C GLY A 157 -30.06 -30.39 5.24
N GLN A 158 -29.65 -29.40 4.43
CA GLN A 158 -29.15 -29.62 3.06
C GLN A 158 -27.81 -28.90 2.79
N ASP A 159 -26.88 -29.61 2.15
CA ASP A 159 -25.62 -29.07 1.65
C ASP A 159 -25.77 -28.56 0.21
N VAL A 160 -24.96 -27.58 -0.17
CA VAL A 160 -24.93 -27.01 -1.52
C VAL A 160 -23.53 -27.14 -2.12
N PHE A 161 -23.41 -27.62 -3.36
CA PHE A 161 -22.14 -27.67 -4.11
C PHE A 161 -22.15 -26.74 -5.32
N LEU A 162 -21.13 -25.89 -5.44
CA LEU A 162 -21.07 -24.79 -6.41
C LEU A 162 -19.69 -24.67 -7.06
N GLY A 163 -19.67 -24.07 -8.26
CA GLY A 163 -18.45 -23.65 -8.94
C GLY A 163 -18.17 -22.16 -8.76
N ASN A 164 -16.89 -21.81 -8.60
CA ASN A 164 -16.43 -20.44 -8.36
C ASN A 164 -15.28 -20.11 -9.32
N GLY A 165 -15.53 -19.25 -10.30
CA GLY A 165 -14.60 -18.95 -11.39
C GLY A 165 -15.28 -18.12 -12.48
N LEU A 166 -14.49 -17.57 -13.40
CA LEU A 166 -15.03 -16.79 -14.51
C LEU A 166 -15.89 -17.70 -15.43
N GLY A 167 -17.21 -17.56 -15.37
CA GLY A 167 -18.20 -18.48 -15.97
C GLY A 167 -19.11 -19.19 -14.94
N GLY A 168 -18.82 -19.04 -13.64
CA GLY A 168 -19.57 -19.63 -12.54
C GLY A 168 -19.68 -21.16 -12.62
N THR A 169 -20.82 -21.72 -12.19
CA THR A 169 -21.06 -23.17 -12.21
C THR A 169 -21.14 -23.76 -13.63
N SER A 170 -21.24 -22.95 -14.70
CA SER A 170 -21.17 -23.48 -16.07
C SER A 170 -19.83 -24.18 -16.37
N LEU A 171 -18.76 -23.79 -15.66
CA LEU A 171 -17.45 -24.43 -15.76
C LEU A 171 -17.51 -25.90 -15.30
N ILE A 172 -18.35 -26.22 -14.32
CA ILE A 172 -18.37 -27.54 -13.65
C ILE A 172 -19.73 -28.24 -13.66
N ASN A 173 -20.75 -27.76 -14.39
CA ASN A 173 -22.03 -28.48 -14.48
C ASN A 173 -21.97 -29.59 -15.55
N ALA A 174 -22.98 -30.46 -15.62
CA ALA A 174 -23.00 -31.51 -16.66
C ALA A 174 -23.50 -31.02 -18.05
N GLY A 175 -23.72 -29.72 -18.24
CA GLY A 175 -24.13 -29.15 -19.52
C GLY A 175 -25.57 -29.39 -19.96
N VAL A 176 -26.40 -30.11 -19.19
CA VAL A 176 -27.79 -30.45 -19.55
C VAL A 176 -28.67 -29.21 -19.71
N PHE A 177 -29.33 -29.07 -20.85
CA PHE A 177 -30.19 -27.93 -21.19
C PHE A 177 -31.65 -28.37 -21.30
N LEU A 178 -32.44 -28.24 -20.23
CA LEU A 178 -33.87 -28.62 -20.24
C LEU A 178 -34.76 -27.43 -19.90
N LYS A 179 -35.81 -27.24 -20.70
CA LYS A 179 -36.81 -26.18 -20.49
C LYS A 179 -37.71 -26.53 -19.29
N ALA A 180 -38.09 -25.51 -18.53
CA ALA A 180 -39.09 -25.66 -17.48
C ALA A 180 -40.43 -26.09 -18.09
N GLU A 181 -41.22 -26.84 -17.32
CA GLU A 181 -42.52 -27.28 -17.79
C GLU A 181 -43.53 -26.13 -17.82
N LYS A 182 -44.31 -26.03 -18.90
CA LYS A 182 -45.29 -24.94 -19.09
C LYS A 182 -46.27 -24.83 -17.92
N ARG A 183 -46.85 -25.96 -17.47
CA ARG A 183 -47.80 -26.02 -16.33
C ARG A 183 -47.20 -25.45 -15.04
N LEU A 184 -45.88 -25.57 -14.86
CA LEU A 184 -45.19 -25.00 -13.72
C LEU A 184 -45.04 -23.48 -13.87
N LEU A 185 -44.77 -22.97 -15.07
CA LEU A 185 -44.73 -21.52 -15.33
C LEU A 185 -46.11 -20.86 -15.16
N GLU A 186 -47.17 -21.61 -15.45
CA GLU A 186 -48.58 -21.22 -15.26
C GLU A 186 -49.05 -21.30 -13.79
N SER A 187 -48.18 -21.71 -12.87
CA SER A 187 -48.53 -21.85 -11.46
C SER A 187 -48.59 -20.50 -10.73
N ARG A 188 -49.36 -20.43 -9.63
CA ARG A 188 -49.57 -19.20 -8.84
C ARG A 188 -48.28 -18.57 -8.30
N GLN A 189 -47.19 -19.33 -8.19
CA GLN A 189 -45.90 -18.84 -7.68
C GLN A 189 -45.20 -17.88 -8.66
N TRP A 190 -45.50 -17.95 -9.96
CA TRP A 190 -44.90 -17.08 -10.96
C TRP A 190 -45.63 -15.73 -11.08
N PRO A 191 -44.92 -14.65 -11.46
CA PRO A 191 -45.52 -13.35 -11.74
C PRO A 191 -46.56 -13.45 -12.85
N ILE A 192 -47.55 -12.57 -12.83
CA ILE A 192 -48.68 -12.58 -13.78
C ILE A 192 -48.22 -12.50 -15.24
N GLU A 193 -47.16 -11.74 -15.52
CA GLU A 193 -46.56 -11.54 -16.84
C GLU A 193 -45.92 -12.81 -17.42
N ILE A 194 -45.60 -13.80 -16.57
CA ILE A 194 -45.11 -15.11 -17.00
C ILE A 194 -46.23 -16.14 -16.90
N ARG A 195 -47.04 -16.09 -15.85
CA ARG A 195 -48.10 -17.05 -15.57
C ARG A 195 -49.19 -17.06 -16.64
N GLU A 196 -49.59 -15.88 -17.12
CA GLU A 196 -50.61 -15.74 -18.16
C GLU A 196 -50.03 -15.84 -19.58
N ASN A 197 -48.71 -15.73 -19.72
CA ASN A 197 -48.00 -15.83 -21.00
C ASN A 197 -46.74 -16.69 -20.90
N ALA A 198 -46.90 -17.95 -20.46
CA ALA A 198 -45.77 -18.86 -20.31
C ALA A 198 -45.05 -19.13 -21.65
N GLU A 199 -45.78 -19.06 -22.77
CA GLU A 199 -45.20 -19.24 -24.12
C GLU A 199 -44.30 -18.09 -24.55
N GLY A 200 -44.49 -16.88 -24.01
CA GLY A 200 -43.60 -15.75 -24.25
C GLY A 200 -42.15 -16.01 -23.83
N LEU A 201 -41.90 -16.96 -22.91
CA LEU A 201 -40.54 -17.37 -22.54
C LEU A 201 -39.85 -18.21 -23.62
N ASN A 202 -40.59 -18.79 -24.58
CA ASN A 202 -40.02 -19.62 -25.66
C ASN A 202 -39.06 -18.85 -26.55
N GLU A 203 -39.33 -17.56 -26.81
CA GLU A 203 -38.41 -16.70 -27.57
C GLU A 203 -37.05 -16.60 -26.87
N TYR A 204 -37.05 -16.39 -25.56
CA TYR A 204 -35.82 -16.26 -24.78
C TYR A 204 -35.11 -17.60 -24.57
N TYR A 205 -35.86 -18.71 -24.50
CA TYR A 205 -35.26 -20.04 -24.62
C TYR A 205 -34.56 -20.21 -25.97
N ALA A 206 -35.14 -19.75 -27.08
CA ALA A 206 -34.52 -19.82 -28.40
C ALA A 206 -33.25 -18.95 -28.49
N ARG A 207 -33.24 -17.76 -27.89
CA ARG A 207 -32.02 -16.92 -27.77
C ARG A 207 -30.93 -17.65 -26.97
N ALA A 208 -31.30 -18.27 -25.85
CA ALA A 208 -30.38 -19.08 -25.04
C ALA A 208 -29.84 -20.30 -25.82
N GLU A 209 -30.71 -21.02 -26.54
CA GLU A 209 -30.33 -22.15 -27.42
C GLU A 209 -29.40 -21.71 -28.54
N HIS A 210 -29.65 -20.54 -29.14
CA HIS A 210 -28.81 -19.98 -30.19
C HIS A 210 -27.38 -19.78 -29.67
N MET A 211 -27.20 -19.17 -28.50
CA MET A 211 -25.88 -18.86 -27.95
C MET A 211 -25.16 -20.08 -27.34
N LEU A 212 -25.88 -20.92 -26.57
CA LEU A 212 -25.30 -22.05 -25.85
C LEU A 212 -25.19 -23.33 -26.69
N GLN A 213 -25.88 -23.39 -27.83
CA GLN A 213 -25.84 -24.47 -28.82
C GLN A 213 -25.97 -25.88 -28.23
N PRO A 214 -27.04 -26.16 -27.46
CA PRO A 214 -27.19 -27.46 -26.82
C PRO A 214 -27.54 -28.55 -27.86
N THR A 215 -26.83 -29.68 -27.85
CA THR A 215 -27.04 -30.81 -28.78
C THR A 215 -27.09 -32.16 -28.04
N PRO A 216 -27.99 -33.09 -28.40
CA PRO A 216 -28.00 -34.43 -27.80
C PRO A 216 -26.75 -35.24 -28.15
N TYR A 217 -26.37 -36.17 -27.28
CA TYR A 217 -25.25 -37.09 -27.57
C TYR A 217 -25.52 -37.89 -28.87
N PRO A 218 -24.64 -37.80 -29.90
CA PRO A 218 -24.92 -38.33 -31.22
C PRO A 218 -25.13 -39.85 -31.26
N LEU A 219 -26.00 -40.31 -32.16
CA LEU A 219 -26.13 -41.75 -32.47
C LEU A 219 -24.91 -42.31 -33.24
N SER A 220 -24.15 -41.43 -33.89
CA SER A 220 -22.90 -41.78 -34.58
C SER A 220 -21.77 -42.18 -33.63
N HIS A 221 -21.85 -41.76 -32.35
CA HIS A 221 -20.86 -42.08 -31.35
C HIS A 221 -21.19 -43.41 -30.63
N PRO A 222 -20.18 -44.16 -30.14
CA PRO A 222 -20.42 -45.37 -29.35
C PRO A 222 -21.31 -45.08 -28.14
N THR A 223 -22.38 -45.86 -27.96
CA THR A 223 -23.27 -45.72 -26.80
C THR A 223 -22.54 -46.18 -25.53
N PRO A 224 -22.40 -45.32 -24.49
CA PRO A 224 -21.75 -45.72 -23.24
C PRO A 224 -22.46 -46.87 -22.52
N LEU A 225 -21.71 -47.65 -21.74
CA LEU A 225 -22.26 -48.78 -20.96
C LEU A 225 -23.28 -48.32 -19.90
N LYS A 226 -23.05 -47.15 -19.30
CA LYS A 226 -24.00 -46.51 -18.37
C LYS A 226 -25.35 -46.23 -19.02
N SER A 227 -25.34 -45.62 -20.22
CA SER A 227 -26.55 -45.26 -20.95
C SER A 227 -27.31 -46.48 -21.48
N SER A 228 -26.62 -47.46 -22.08
CA SER A 228 -27.26 -48.71 -22.55
C SER A 228 -27.85 -49.55 -21.41
N THR A 229 -27.21 -49.55 -20.24
CA THR A 229 -27.77 -50.20 -19.04
C THR A 229 -29.00 -49.46 -18.53
N PHE A 230 -28.97 -48.13 -18.53
CA PHE A 230 -30.09 -47.29 -18.11
C PHE A 230 -31.31 -47.44 -19.05
N GLU A 231 -31.09 -47.52 -20.36
CA GLU A 231 -32.14 -47.81 -21.34
C GLU A 231 -32.79 -49.18 -21.10
N ALA A 232 -31.98 -50.20 -20.81
CA ALA A 232 -32.50 -51.53 -20.49
C ALA A 232 -33.35 -51.55 -19.22
N GLN A 233 -32.99 -50.74 -18.21
CA GLN A 233 -33.81 -50.54 -17.02
C GLN A 233 -35.13 -49.84 -17.35
N ALA A 234 -35.12 -48.81 -18.21
CA ALA A 234 -36.33 -48.12 -18.67
C ALA A 234 -37.31 -49.07 -19.39
N ARG A 235 -36.80 -49.95 -20.28
CA ARG A 235 -37.59 -50.99 -20.95
C ARG A 235 -38.23 -51.96 -19.95
N ARG A 236 -37.46 -52.43 -18.97
CA ARG A 236 -37.95 -53.39 -17.96
C ARG A 236 -38.98 -52.78 -17.01
N LEU A 237 -38.91 -51.48 -16.76
CA LEU A 237 -39.90 -50.73 -15.99
C LEU A 237 -41.17 -50.38 -16.79
N GLY A 238 -41.20 -50.62 -18.10
CA GLY A 238 -42.32 -50.21 -18.96
C GLY A 238 -42.37 -48.70 -19.23
N VAL A 239 -41.27 -47.97 -19.02
CA VAL A 239 -41.19 -46.50 -19.19
C VAL A 239 -40.22 -46.09 -20.31
N HIS A 240 -39.92 -46.99 -21.26
CA HIS A 240 -39.00 -46.71 -22.36
C HIS A 240 -39.45 -45.54 -23.24
N GLY A 241 -40.76 -45.28 -23.36
CA GLY A 241 -41.28 -44.09 -24.06
C GLY A 241 -40.84 -42.75 -23.46
N ASN A 242 -40.40 -42.75 -22.19
CA ASN A 242 -39.92 -41.57 -21.49
C ASN A 242 -38.37 -41.46 -21.48
N PHE A 243 -37.67 -42.40 -22.11
CA PHE A 243 -36.22 -42.43 -22.18
C PHE A 243 -35.72 -41.66 -23.41
N TYR A 244 -34.83 -40.68 -23.20
CA TYR A 244 -34.16 -39.97 -24.30
C TYR A 244 -32.79 -39.43 -23.90
N ARG A 245 -32.02 -38.97 -24.89
CA ARG A 245 -30.73 -38.27 -24.70
C ARG A 245 -31.00 -36.77 -24.59
N PRO A 246 -30.83 -36.15 -23.41
CA PRO A 246 -31.09 -34.73 -23.27
C PRO A 246 -30.06 -33.90 -24.05
N PRO A 247 -30.42 -32.70 -24.50
CA PRO A 247 -29.47 -31.84 -25.19
C PRO A 247 -28.45 -31.26 -24.19
N LEU A 248 -27.18 -31.23 -24.61
CA LEU A 248 -26.02 -30.88 -23.79
C LEU A 248 -25.29 -29.69 -24.42
N THR A 249 -24.84 -28.76 -23.60
CA THR A 249 -23.96 -27.63 -23.99
C THR A 249 -22.51 -28.09 -24.20
N THR A 250 -22.36 -29.13 -25.00
CA THR A 250 -21.11 -29.82 -25.33
C THR A 250 -21.06 -30.02 -26.84
N PHE A 251 -19.90 -29.77 -27.43
CA PHE A 251 -19.65 -30.00 -28.85
C PHE A 251 -19.18 -31.44 -29.07
N PHE A 252 -19.78 -32.09 -30.06
CA PHE A 252 -19.42 -33.43 -30.53
C PHE A 252 -18.84 -33.38 -31.95
N HIS A 253 -18.27 -32.23 -32.32
CA HIS A 253 -17.58 -31.96 -33.57
C HIS A 253 -16.74 -30.68 -33.40
N HIS A 254 -15.73 -30.50 -34.25
CA HIS A 254 -14.95 -29.26 -34.28
C HIS A 254 -15.72 -28.16 -35.03
N ALA A 255 -15.95 -27.01 -34.38
CA ALA A 255 -16.59 -25.85 -34.98
C ALA A 255 -16.36 -24.58 -34.15
N ASN A 256 -16.56 -23.41 -34.75
CA ASN A 256 -16.65 -22.17 -33.98
C ASN A 256 -18.05 -22.04 -33.37
N ASN A 257 -18.12 -21.64 -32.10
CA ASN A 257 -19.39 -21.31 -31.47
C ASN A 257 -19.90 -19.93 -31.91
N ARG A 258 -21.09 -19.54 -31.44
CA ARG A 258 -21.69 -18.23 -31.76
C ARG A 258 -20.92 -17.01 -31.26
N ALA A 259 -20.07 -17.17 -30.26
CA ALA A 259 -19.21 -16.09 -29.77
C ALA A 259 -17.89 -15.97 -30.55
N GLY A 260 -17.63 -16.84 -31.53
CA GLY A 260 -16.38 -16.86 -32.29
C GLY A 260 -15.24 -17.66 -31.63
N VAL A 261 -15.56 -18.47 -30.61
CA VAL A 261 -14.59 -19.35 -29.92
C VAL A 261 -14.53 -20.71 -30.61
N GLN A 262 -13.31 -21.17 -30.89
CA GLN A 262 -13.08 -22.49 -31.47
C GLN A 262 -13.37 -23.58 -30.44
N MET A 263 -14.33 -24.44 -30.75
CA MET A 263 -14.74 -25.57 -29.92
C MET A 263 -14.21 -26.89 -30.51
N HIS A 264 -13.87 -27.82 -29.63
CA HIS A 264 -13.39 -29.14 -30.01
C HIS A 264 -14.44 -30.23 -29.79
N GLU A 265 -14.27 -31.36 -30.48
CA GLU A 265 -15.10 -32.55 -30.25
C GLU A 265 -14.83 -33.15 -28.85
N SER A 266 -15.90 -33.52 -28.15
CA SER A 266 -15.81 -34.12 -26.82
C SER A 266 -15.13 -35.48 -26.85
N THR A 267 -14.17 -35.65 -25.93
CA THR A 267 -13.50 -36.93 -25.67
C THR A 267 -14.37 -37.94 -24.91
N GLY A 268 -15.54 -37.53 -24.42
CA GLY A 268 -16.40 -38.38 -23.59
C GLY A 268 -15.74 -38.77 -22.27
N SER A 269 -14.97 -37.85 -21.67
CA SER A 269 -14.15 -38.08 -20.47
C SER A 269 -14.94 -38.28 -19.17
N GLY A 270 -16.19 -37.81 -19.08
CA GLY A 270 -17.01 -37.89 -17.86
C GLY A 270 -16.50 -37.01 -16.70
N ASN A 271 -15.65 -36.02 -17.00
CA ASN A 271 -15.02 -35.12 -16.01
C ASN A 271 -15.73 -33.76 -15.88
N GLU A 272 -16.91 -33.56 -16.50
CA GLU A 272 -17.57 -32.25 -16.57
C GLU A 272 -17.85 -31.65 -15.19
N CYS A 273 -18.13 -32.48 -14.18
CA CYS A 273 -18.37 -32.05 -12.79
C CYS A 273 -17.12 -31.52 -12.04
N THR A 274 -15.94 -31.65 -12.65
CA THR A 274 -14.67 -31.07 -12.18
C THR A 274 -14.04 -30.12 -13.20
N GLY A 275 -14.77 -29.80 -14.27
CA GLY A 275 -14.25 -29.06 -15.42
C GLY A 275 -13.57 -29.99 -16.43
N THR A 276 -13.75 -29.67 -17.71
CA THR A 276 -13.28 -30.49 -18.85
C THR A 276 -12.17 -29.76 -19.58
N ASN A 277 -11.03 -30.44 -19.84
CA ASN A 277 -9.87 -29.83 -20.49
C ASN A 277 -9.84 -29.98 -22.02
N ASP A 278 -10.71 -30.80 -22.61
CA ASP A 278 -10.70 -31.06 -24.06
C ASP A 278 -11.26 -29.93 -24.93
N GLY A 279 -11.76 -28.84 -24.33
CA GLY A 279 -12.29 -27.69 -25.07
C GLY A 279 -13.66 -27.92 -25.71
N SER A 280 -14.37 -29.00 -25.37
CA SER A 280 -15.68 -29.32 -25.95
C SER A 280 -16.86 -28.64 -25.26
N LYS A 281 -16.69 -28.19 -24.02
CA LYS A 281 -17.78 -27.65 -23.20
C LYS A 281 -18.05 -26.19 -23.52
N ASN A 282 -19.23 -25.89 -24.04
CA ASN A 282 -19.65 -24.54 -24.44
C ASN A 282 -20.15 -23.73 -23.23
N SER A 283 -19.24 -23.49 -22.28
CA SER A 283 -19.52 -22.80 -21.02
C SER A 283 -19.81 -21.31 -21.21
N VAL A 284 -20.28 -20.63 -20.15
CA VAL A 284 -20.54 -19.18 -20.15
C VAL A 284 -19.26 -18.38 -20.41
N LEU A 285 -18.10 -18.90 -20.00
CA LEU A 285 -16.77 -18.34 -20.32
C LEU A 285 -16.55 -18.27 -21.84
N ALA A 286 -16.81 -19.36 -22.55
CA ALA A 286 -16.62 -19.46 -24.00
C ALA A 286 -17.73 -18.81 -24.82
N THR A 287 -18.87 -18.46 -24.20
CA THR A 287 -20.04 -17.90 -24.87
C THR A 287 -20.27 -16.44 -24.48
N TYR A 288 -21.18 -16.17 -23.54
CA TYR A 288 -21.61 -14.81 -23.22
C TYR A 288 -20.49 -13.92 -22.70
N LEU A 289 -19.51 -14.44 -21.95
CA LEU A 289 -18.40 -13.62 -21.44
C LEU A 289 -17.38 -13.29 -22.52
N ALA A 290 -17.06 -14.24 -23.41
CA ALA A 290 -16.25 -13.98 -24.59
C ALA A 290 -16.91 -12.94 -25.51
N ASP A 291 -18.24 -13.01 -25.66
CA ASP A 291 -19.01 -12.00 -26.39
C ASP A 291 -18.97 -10.63 -25.69
N ALA A 292 -19.27 -10.57 -24.38
CA ALA A 292 -19.23 -9.33 -23.61
C ALA A 292 -17.87 -8.63 -23.70
N TRP A 293 -16.78 -9.40 -23.57
CA TRP A 293 -15.42 -8.92 -23.71
C TRP A 293 -15.14 -8.37 -25.12
N SER A 294 -15.62 -9.06 -26.16
CA SER A 294 -15.48 -8.61 -27.56
C SER A 294 -16.19 -7.27 -27.83
N TRP A 295 -17.23 -6.96 -27.04
CA TRP A 295 -17.95 -5.67 -27.07
C TRP A 295 -17.47 -4.66 -26.03
N GLY A 296 -16.30 -4.89 -25.41
CA GLY A 296 -15.63 -3.92 -24.54
C GLY A 296 -15.98 -4.00 -23.06
N ALA A 297 -16.62 -5.08 -22.59
CA ALA A 297 -16.80 -5.30 -21.16
C ALA A 297 -15.45 -5.53 -20.45
N GLU A 298 -15.23 -4.84 -19.33
CA GLU A 298 -14.04 -5.01 -18.50
C GLU A 298 -14.35 -6.05 -17.40
N ILE A 299 -13.53 -7.09 -17.31
CA ILE A 299 -13.78 -8.23 -16.41
C ILE A 299 -12.68 -8.31 -15.35
N PHE A 300 -13.05 -8.35 -14.07
CA PHE A 300 -12.12 -8.42 -12.95
C PHE A 300 -12.36 -9.66 -12.09
N CYS A 301 -11.35 -10.52 -12.00
CA CYS A 301 -11.38 -11.73 -11.17
C CYS A 301 -10.81 -11.47 -9.76
N ALA A 302 -11.03 -12.41 -8.85
CA ALA A 302 -10.64 -12.31 -7.45
C ALA A 302 -11.25 -11.10 -6.71
N VAL A 303 -12.47 -10.70 -7.09
CA VAL A 303 -13.24 -9.61 -6.47
C VAL A 303 -14.46 -10.17 -5.73
N ASP A 304 -14.46 -10.05 -4.40
CA ASP A 304 -15.50 -10.55 -3.49
C ASP A 304 -16.43 -9.40 -3.09
N VAL A 305 -17.53 -9.22 -3.82
CA VAL A 305 -18.53 -8.17 -3.53
C VAL A 305 -19.26 -8.48 -2.22
N LYS A 306 -19.40 -7.47 -1.36
CA LYS A 306 -19.98 -7.59 -0.03
C LYS A 306 -21.40 -7.07 0.06
N TYR A 307 -21.62 -5.83 -0.36
CA TYR A 307 -22.93 -5.19 -0.28
C TYR A 307 -23.02 -4.02 -1.27
N ILE A 308 -24.25 -3.55 -1.48
CA ILE A 308 -24.59 -2.43 -2.34
C ILE A 308 -25.25 -1.36 -1.48
N ARG A 309 -24.92 -0.09 -1.72
CA ARG A 309 -25.58 1.04 -1.09
C ARG A 309 -26.02 2.06 -2.13
N LYS A 310 -27.22 2.62 -1.96
CA LYS A 310 -27.70 3.71 -2.80
C LYS A 310 -26.91 4.99 -2.48
N LYS A 311 -26.37 5.68 -3.49
CA LYS A 311 -25.54 6.87 -3.27
C LYS A 311 -26.37 8.14 -3.01
N GLY A 312 -27.50 8.26 -3.68
CA GLY A 312 -28.42 9.41 -3.59
C GLY A 312 -29.61 9.27 -4.54
N ARG A 313 -30.48 10.28 -4.61
CA ARG A 313 -31.57 10.32 -5.60
C ARG A 313 -30.95 10.60 -6.97
N ASN A 314 -30.97 9.62 -7.87
CA ASN A 314 -30.39 9.65 -9.23
C ASN A 314 -28.85 9.62 -9.33
N ASP A 315 -28.12 9.32 -8.25
CA ASP A 315 -26.65 9.30 -8.26
C ASP A 315 -26.06 7.87 -8.41
N GLY A 316 -26.92 6.89 -8.72
CA GLY A 316 -26.55 5.49 -8.91
C GLY A 316 -26.27 4.74 -7.60
N TYR A 317 -25.43 3.72 -7.68
CA TYR A 317 -25.18 2.74 -6.61
C TYR A 317 -23.68 2.55 -6.36
N LEU A 318 -23.30 2.42 -5.09
CA LEU A 318 -21.95 2.05 -4.67
C LEU A 318 -21.91 0.55 -4.39
N VAL A 319 -21.01 -0.15 -5.06
CA VAL A 319 -20.78 -1.59 -4.88
C VAL A 319 -19.50 -1.76 -4.08
N PHE A 320 -19.62 -2.23 -2.84
CA PHE A 320 -18.49 -2.45 -1.94
C PHE A 320 -17.93 -3.87 -2.11
N TYR A 321 -16.63 -4.00 -2.23
CA TYR A 321 -15.95 -5.26 -2.51
C TYR A 321 -14.62 -5.40 -1.78
N GLU A 322 -14.10 -6.63 -1.74
CA GLU A 322 -12.79 -6.99 -1.23
C GLU A 322 -11.98 -7.76 -2.27
N LEU A 323 -10.66 -7.56 -2.33
CA LEU A 323 -9.78 -8.34 -3.21
C LEU A 323 -9.32 -9.64 -2.54
N ILE A 324 -9.40 -10.76 -3.25
CA ILE A 324 -8.97 -12.08 -2.78
C ILE A 324 -7.53 -12.35 -3.22
N GLY A 325 -6.64 -12.65 -2.27
CA GLY A 325 -5.26 -13.09 -2.55
C GLY A 325 -4.17 -12.02 -2.39
N GLU A 326 -4.55 -10.77 -2.10
CA GLU A 326 -3.66 -9.73 -1.60
C GLU A 326 -3.63 -9.80 -0.05
N GLY A 327 -2.52 -10.32 0.51
CA GLY A 327 -2.26 -10.39 1.95
C GLY A 327 -2.76 -11.66 2.69
N LYS A 328 -1.90 -12.21 3.57
CA LYS A 328 -2.27 -13.21 4.60
C LYS A 328 -2.76 -12.53 5.90
N GLY A 329 -3.44 -11.39 5.80
CA GLY A 329 -3.96 -10.62 6.92
C GLY A 329 -5.47 -10.83 7.12
N GLU A 330 -5.92 -10.90 8.37
CA GLU A 330 -7.33 -11.07 8.75
C GLU A 330 -8.19 -9.82 8.48
N GLU A 331 -7.62 -8.69 8.08
CA GLU A 331 -8.35 -7.47 7.68
C GLU A 331 -8.32 -7.29 6.16
N ARG A 332 -9.45 -7.61 5.50
CA ARG A 332 -9.61 -7.46 4.06
C ARG A 332 -9.96 -6.01 3.70
N ARG A 333 -9.28 -5.46 2.69
CA ARG A 333 -9.46 -4.09 2.20
C ARG A 333 -10.87 -3.93 1.61
N LYS A 334 -11.73 -3.17 2.29
CA LYS A 334 -13.02 -2.75 1.70
C LYS A 334 -12.77 -1.63 0.70
N MET A 335 -13.10 -1.88 -0.56
CA MET A 335 -13.04 -0.94 -1.69
C MET A 335 -14.45 -0.72 -2.21
N TRP A 336 -14.62 0.24 -3.12
CA TRP A 336 -15.91 0.46 -3.78
C TRP A 336 -15.74 0.89 -5.23
N VAL A 337 -16.75 0.55 -6.04
CA VAL A 337 -16.93 1.02 -7.42
C VAL A 337 -18.35 1.55 -7.58
N ARG A 338 -18.51 2.61 -8.37
CA ARG A 338 -19.82 3.22 -8.62
C ARG A 338 -20.43 2.68 -9.91
N ALA A 339 -21.66 2.19 -9.83
CA ALA A 339 -22.53 1.99 -10.98
C ALA A 339 -23.42 3.23 -11.17
N LYS A 340 -23.34 3.87 -12.33
CA LYS A 340 -24.15 5.07 -12.63
C LYS A 340 -25.62 4.72 -12.88
N GLU A 341 -25.87 3.63 -13.61
CA GLU A 341 -27.20 3.29 -14.09
C GLU A 341 -27.71 1.98 -13.47
N LEU A 342 -27.00 0.86 -13.65
CA LEU A 342 -27.48 -0.47 -13.26
C LEU A 342 -26.42 -1.30 -12.52
N VAL A 343 -26.88 -2.03 -11.50
CA VAL A 343 -26.18 -3.13 -10.85
C VAL A 343 -26.95 -4.42 -11.12
N PHE A 344 -26.34 -5.34 -11.87
CA PHE A 344 -26.87 -6.68 -12.08
C PHE A 344 -26.29 -7.65 -11.05
N LEU A 345 -27.16 -8.35 -10.32
CA LEU A 345 -26.81 -9.42 -9.40
C LEU A 345 -26.95 -10.77 -10.12
N GLY A 346 -25.80 -11.34 -10.47
CA GLY A 346 -25.62 -12.64 -11.11
C GLY A 346 -24.67 -13.56 -10.34
N ALA A 347 -24.60 -13.41 -9.01
CA ALA A 347 -23.69 -14.12 -8.10
C ALA A 347 -24.16 -15.54 -7.72
N GLY A 348 -25.23 -16.03 -8.36
CA GLY A 348 -25.88 -17.29 -8.05
C GLY A 348 -26.86 -17.15 -6.87
N ALA A 349 -27.73 -18.14 -6.69
CA ALA A 349 -28.82 -18.08 -5.71
C ALA A 349 -28.33 -17.71 -4.29
N LEU A 350 -27.24 -18.32 -3.83
CA LEU A 350 -26.64 -18.03 -2.53
C LEU A 350 -25.92 -16.67 -2.53
N GLY A 351 -25.05 -16.41 -3.52
CA GLY A 351 -24.25 -15.18 -3.55
C GLY A 351 -25.10 -13.91 -3.63
N THR A 352 -26.10 -13.89 -4.52
CA THR A 352 -27.00 -12.75 -4.69
C THR A 352 -27.81 -12.50 -3.43
N THR A 353 -28.36 -13.56 -2.84
CA THR A 353 -29.15 -13.45 -1.61
C THR A 353 -28.29 -12.98 -0.42
N GLU A 354 -27.05 -13.47 -0.30
CA GLU A 354 -26.10 -13.04 0.73
C GLU A 354 -25.74 -11.54 0.60
N ILE A 355 -25.51 -11.06 -0.62
CA ILE A 355 -25.25 -9.64 -0.90
C ILE A 355 -26.46 -8.78 -0.56
N LEU A 356 -27.68 -9.21 -0.92
CA LEU A 356 -28.90 -8.47 -0.62
C LEU A 356 -29.18 -8.41 0.89
N LEU A 357 -29.00 -9.52 1.62
CA LEU A 357 -29.12 -9.53 3.08
C LEU A 357 -28.13 -8.53 3.71
N ARG A 358 -26.85 -8.57 3.33
CA ARG A 358 -25.87 -7.58 3.82
C ARG A 358 -26.24 -6.15 3.44
N SER A 359 -26.71 -5.93 2.22
CA SER A 359 -27.14 -4.60 1.76
C SER A 359 -28.30 -4.07 2.59
N LYS A 360 -29.24 -4.94 2.99
CA LYS A 360 -30.33 -4.61 3.93
C LYS A 360 -29.79 -4.14 5.29
N TYR A 361 -28.81 -4.84 5.86
CA TYR A 361 -28.14 -4.39 7.10
C TYR A 361 -27.42 -3.05 6.94
N HIS A 362 -26.94 -2.74 5.74
CA HIS A 362 -26.31 -1.46 5.39
C HIS A 362 -27.30 -0.38 4.92
N GLY A 363 -28.60 -0.55 5.21
CA GLY A 363 -29.64 0.47 4.99
C GLY A 363 -30.29 0.47 3.61
N LEU A 364 -30.03 -0.52 2.75
CA LEU A 364 -30.77 -0.68 1.50
C LEU A 364 -32.18 -1.20 1.79
N ALA A 365 -33.20 -0.42 1.45
CA ALA A 365 -34.59 -0.83 1.58
C ALA A 365 -34.86 -2.07 0.68
N THR A 366 -35.42 -3.14 1.24
CA THR A 366 -35.68 -4.40 0.53
C THR A 366 -36.95 -5.06 1.04
N SER A 367 -37.53 -5.96 0.24
CA SER A 367 -38.62 -6.85 0.67
C SER A 367 -38.28 -7.62 1.97
N PRO A 368 -39.28 -7.87 2.84
CA PRO A 368 -39.11 -8.75 4.00
C PRO A 368 -38.81 -10.21 3.63
N LEU A 369 -39.07 -10.62 2.39
CA LEU A 369 -38.88 -12.00 1.90
C LEU A 369 -37.45 -12.31 1.42
N VAL A 370 -36.53 -11.35 1.43
CA VAL A 370 -35.11 -11.61 1.10
C VAL A 370 -34.58 -12.72 1.99
N GLY A 371 -33.97 -13.74 1.38
CA GLY A 371 -33.47 -14.92 2.10
C GLY A 371 -34.47 -16.05 2.23
N GLN A 372 -35.73 -15.87 1.84
CA GLN A 372 -36.77 -16.89 1.99
C GLN A 372 -37.08 -17.60 0.67
N ARG A 373 -37.90 -18.67 0.77
CA ARG A 373 -38.42 -19.44 -0.36
C ARG A 373 -37.34 -20.08 -1.23
N MET A 374 -36.26 -20.56 -0.62
CA MET A 374 -35.19 -21.27 -1.33
C MET A 374 -35.55 -22.74 -1.54
N SER A 375 -35.10 -23.30 -2.66
CA SER A 375 -35.32 -24.68 -3.07
C SER A 375 -34.02 -25.34 -3.48
N GLY A 376 -33.85 -26.62 -3.12
CA GLY A 376 -32.77 -27.47 -3.58
C GLY A 376 -33.09 -28.13 -4.93
N ASN A 377 -34.18 -27.71 -5.58
CA ASN A 377 -34.74 -28.24 -6.82
C ASN A 377 -35.10 -29.72 -6.74
N GLY A 378 -35.40 -30.20 -5.52
CA GLY A 378 -35.65 -31.61 -5.26
C GLY A 378 -34.51 -32.54 -5.69
N ASP A 379 -33.26 -32.03 -5.68
CA ASP A 379 -32.07 -32.78 -6.08
C ASP A 379 -31.85 -33.99 -5.18
N MET A 380 -31.60 -35.15 -5.80
CA MET A 380 -31.21 -36.36 -5.10
C MET A 380 -30.12 -37.10 -5.86
N LEU A 381 -29.00 -37.33 -5.18
CA LEU A 381 -27.89 -38.14 -5.67
C LEU A 381 -27.93 -39.53 -5.02
N ALA A 382 -28.00 -40.56 -5.85
CA ALA A 382 -28.03 -41.96 -5.43
C ALA A 382 -27.11 -42.83 -6.28
N PHE A 383 -26.79 -44.01 -5.76
CA PHE A 383 -25.90 -44.98 -6.40
C PHE A 383 -26.52 -46.37 -6.38
N ALA A 384 -26.42 -47.09 -7.50
CA ALA A 384 -26.50 -48.55 -7.51
C ALA A 384 -25.07 -49.11 -7.38
N TYR A 385 -24.69 -49.47 -6.15
CA TYR A 385 -23.32 -49.86 -5.82
C TYR A 385 -23.04 -51.33 -6.12
N ASN A 386 -21.88 -51.62 -6.71
CA ASN A 386 -21.35 -52.98 -6.92
C ASN A 386 -22.30 -53.96 -7.64
N CYS A 387 -22.83 -53.54 -8.79
CA CYS A 387 -23.76 -54.32 -9.63
C CYS A 387 -23.14 -55.60 -10.22
N ASN A 388 -23.98 -56.49 -10.76
CA ASN A 388 -23.56 -57.77 -11.34
C ASN A 388 -22.66 -57.65 -12.59
N LYS A 389 -22.76 -56.53 -13.29
CA LYS A 389 -22.06 -56.22 -14.55
C LYS A 389 -21.37 -54.85 -14.44
N ASN A 390 -20.35 -54.63 -15.28
CA ASN A 390 -19.64 -53.36 -15.32
C ASN A 390 -20.55 -52.28 -15.94
N ILE A 391 -20.58 -51.10 -15.32
CA ILE A 391 -21.38 -49.95 -15.76
C ILE A 391 -20.49 -48.88 -16.41
N ASP A 392 -19.24 -48.76 -15.93
CA ASP A 392 -18.23 -47.82 -16.42
C ASP A 392 -18.62 -46.33 -16.26
N SER A 393 -19.26 -45.99 -15.15
CA SER A 393 -19.62 -44.62 -14.76
C SER A 393 -18.49 -43.87 -14.04
N ILE A 394 -17.22 -44.08 -14.39
CA ILE A 394 -16.09 -43.33 -13.82
C ILE A 394 -15.41 -42.56 -14.95
N GLY A 395 -15.27 -41.25 -14.77
CA GLY A 395 -14.55 -40.37 -15.67
C GLY A 395 -13.08 -40.76 -15.80
N ARG A 396 -12.47 -40.46 -16.95
CA ARG A 396 -11.05 -40.64 -17.22
C ARG A 396 -10.56 -39.54 -18.12
N GLU A 397 -9.47 -38.90 -17.72
CA GLU A 397 -8.74 -38.02 -18.62
C GLU A 397 -8.05 -38.89 -19.68
N SER A 398 -8.50 -38.80 -20.93
CA SER A 398 -7.89 -39.50 -22.06
C SER A 398 -7.78 -38.57 -23.26
N THR A 399 -6.60 -38.52 -23.86
CA THR A 399 -6.34 -37.86 -25.15
C THR A 399 -6.65 -38.78 -26.34
N ASP A 400 -7.11 -40.00 -26.10
CA ASP A 400 -7.24 -41.04 -27.12
C ASP A 400 -8.72 -41.43 -27.32
N ILE A 401 -9.35 -40.83 -28.33
CA ILE A 401 -10.73 -41.07 -28.75
C ILE A 401 -10.94 -42.55 -29.18
N SER A 402 -9.84 -43.29 -29.42
CA SER A 402 -9.83 -44.70 -29.83
C SER A 402 -10.09 -45.71 -28.69
N LEU A 403 -10.28 -45.25 -27.44
CA LEU A 403 -10.68 -46.13 -26.35
C LEU A 403 -11.95 -46.89 -26.73
N ALA A 404 -11.87 -48.22 -26.76
CA ALA A 404 -12.90 -49.09 -27.33
C ALA A 404 -14.33 -48.87 -26.79
N LYS A 405 -14.49 -48.27 -25.58
CA LYS A 405 -15.75 -47.79 -24.98
C LYS A 405 -15.48 -46.68 -23.93
N PRO A 406 -15.56 -45.37 -24.24
CA PRO A 406 -15.45 -44.31 -23.24
C PRO A 406 -16.66 -44.31 -22.28
N CYS A 407 -16.52 -43.67 -21.11
CA CYS A 407 -17.64 -43.52 -20.17
C CYS A 407 -18.71 -42.55 -20.69
N GLY A 408 -18.33 -41.65 -21.61
CA GLY A 408 -19.20 -40.63 -22.18
C GLY A 408 -19.31 -39.40 -21.27
N PRO A 409 -19.98 -38.33 -21.74
CA PRO A 409 -20.25 -37.15 -20.91
C PRO A 409 -20.95 -37.54 -19.60
N THR A 410 -20.76 -36.74 -18.55
CA THR A 410 -21.31 -37.01 -17.21
C THR A 410 -22.77 -37.45 -17.26
N ILE A 411 -23.62 -36.72 -17.99
CA ILE A 411 -24.99 -37.13 -18.32
C ILE A 411 -25.08 -37.42 -19.82
N THR A 412 -25.61 -38.58 -20.20
CA THR A 412 -25.83 -38.97 -21.61
C THR A 412 -27.30 -39.27 -21.90
N SER A 413 -28.04 -39.76 -20.91
CA SER A 413 -29.46 -40.13 -21.05
C SER A 413 -30.28 -39.84 -19.80
N CYS A 414 -31.59 -39.68 -19.99
CA CYS A 414 -32.55 -39.40 -18.91
C CYS A 414 -33.86 -40.18 -19.12
N ILE A 415 -34.59 -40.39 -18.02
CA ILE A 415 -35.99 -40.84 -18.01
C ILE A 415 -36.82 -39.68 -17.44
N ASP A 416 -37.74 -39.16 -18.24
CA ASP A 416 -38.55 -37.99 -17.91
C ASP A 416 -39.96 -38.39 -17.47
N MET A 417 -40.19 -38.30 -16.17
CA MET A 417 -41.45 -38.70 -15.51
C MET A 417 -42.27 -37.48 -15.08
N ARG A 418 -42.09 -36.31 -15.72
CA ARG A 418 -42.90 -35.11 -15.44
C ARG A 418 -44.39 -35.28 -15.81
N GLY A 419 -44.69 -36.31 -16.60
CA GLY A 419 -46.04 -36.78 -16.87
C GLY A 419 -46.73 -36.06 -18.05
N PRO A 420 -47.86 -36.60 -18.53
CA PRO A 420 -48.66 -35.98 -19.58
C PRO A 420 -49.36 -34.68 -19.09
N ARG A 421 -49.83 -33.84 -20.02
CA ARG A 421 -50.43 -32.53 -19.71
C ARG A 421 -51.65 -32.60 -18.78
N ASP A 422 -52.36 -33.73 -18.79
CA ASP A 422 -53.57 -34.01 -18.00
C ASP A 422 -53.28 -34.57 -16.59
N ALA A 423 -52.01 -34.77 -16.22
CA ALA A 423 -51.67 -35.20 -14.86
C ALA A 423 -52.17 -34.17 -13.82
N SER A 424 -52.80 -34.66 -12.76
CA SER A 424 -53.52 -33.82 -11.76
C SER A 424 -52.63 -32.82 -11.00
N ASN A 425 -51.34 -33.12 -10.84
CA ASN A 425 -50.38 -32.23 -10.18
C ASN A 425 -49.00 -32.28 -10.87
N VAL A 426 -48.54 -31.13 -11.39
CA VAL A 426 -47.20 -31.00 -12.02
C VAL A 426 -46.07 -31.32 -11.05
N ARG A 427 -46.26 -31.08 -9.74
CA ARG A 427 -45.23 -31.27 -8.70
C ARG A 427 -44.98 -32.73 -8.31
N ASP A 428 -45.78 -33.66 -8.82
CA ASP A 428 -45.52 -35.10 -8.68
C ASP A 428 -44.52 -35.62 -9.73
N GLY A 429 -44.20 -34.78 -10.72
CA GLY A 429 -43.22 -35.05 -11.76
C GLY A 429 -41.78 -35.07 -11.24
N TYR A 430 -40.93 -35.86 -11.91
CA TYR A 430 -39.49 -35.90 -11.66
C TYR A 430 -38.74 -36.36 -12.91
N ILE A 431 -37.43 -36.10 -12.96
CA ILE A 431 -36.55 -36.62 -13.99
C ILE A 431 -35.40 -37.38 -13.34
N VAL A 432 -35.03 -38.52 -13.92
CA VAL A 432 -33.88 -39.32 -13.49
C VAL A 432 -32.83 -39.30 -14.59
N GLN A 433 -31.62 -38.88 -14.27
CA GLN A 433 -30.48 -38.85 -15.17
C GLN A 433 -29.42 -39.83 -14.68
N GLU A 434 -28.78 -40.53 -15.62
CA GLU A 434 -27.61 -41.34 -15.30
C GLU A 434 -26.34 -40.48 -15.32
N GLY A 435 -25.45 -40.73 -14.35
CA GLY A 435 -24.26 -39.91 -14.11
C GLY A 435 -22.92 -40.64 -14.26
N ALA A 436 -21.84 -39.85 -14.28
CA ALA A 436 -20.47 -40.32 -14.12
C ALA A 436 -19.82 -39.69 -12.87
N ILE A 437 -18.94 -40.44 -12.21
CA ILE A 437 -18.09 -39.96 -11.11
C ILE A 437 -16.79 -39.43 -11.74
N PRO A 438 -16.46 -38.13 -11.64
CA PRO A 438 -15.23 -37.60 -12.18
C PRO A 438 -14.00 -38.31 -11.60
N GLU A 439 -12.95 -38.46 -12.42
CA GLU A 439 -11.71 -39.14 -12.05
C GLU A 439 -11.14 -38.61 -10.72
N ALA A 440 -11.09 -37.29 -10.59
CA ALA A 440 -10.54 -36.63 -9.40
C ALA A 440 -11.31 -36.96 -8.13
N LEU A 441 -12.62 -37.26 -8.20
CA LEU A 441 -13.48 -37.50 -7.03
C LEU A 441 -13.72 -38.98 -6.75
N ALA A 442 -13.31 -39.89 -7.64
CA ALA A 442 -13.54 -41.33 -7.49
C ALA A 442 -13.08 -41.92 -6.14
N PRO A 443 -11.89 -41.58 -5.59
CA PRO A 443 -11.46 -42.10 -4.28
C PRO A 443 -12.35 -41.64 -3.12
N VAL A 444 -12.87 -40.40 -3.18
CA VAL A 444 -13.72 -39.83 -2.13
C VAL A 444 -15.10 -40.48 -2.15
N VAL A 445 -15.70 -40.59 -3.34
CA VAL A 445 -17.01 -41.23 -3.52
C VAL A 445 -16.96 -42.69 -3.11
N GLN A 446 -15.89 -43.40 -3.45
CA GLN A 446 -15.68 -44.79 -3.00
C GLN A 446 -15.66 -44.89 -1.47
N ALA A 447 -14.86 -44.05 -0.80
CA ALA A 447 -14.78 -44.05 0.66
C ALA A 447 -16.15 -43.73 1.30
N LEU A 448 -16.89 -42.76 0.74
CA LEU A 448 -18.21 -42.35 1.24
C LEU A 448 -19.24 -43.49 1.17
N ILE A 449 -19.37 -44.12 -0.01
CA ILE A 449 -20.33 -45.22 -0.23
C ILE A 449 -19.99 -46.42 0.67
N GLU A 450 -18.72 -46.80 0.76
CA GLU A 450 -18.30 -47.96 1.56
C GLU A 450 -18.44 -47.73 3.08
N THR A 451 -18.24 -46.50 3.57
CA THR A 451 -18.44 -46.17 5.00
C THR A 451 -19.91 -46.24 5.40
N GLN A 452 -20.84 -45.81 4.54
CA GLN A 452 -22.28 -45.91 4.81
C GLN A 452 -22.76 -47.37 4.84
N GLN A 453 -22.20 -48.23 3.99
CA GLN A 453 -22.54 -49.65 3.93
C GLN A 453 -22.13 -50.43 5.20
N VAL A 454 -21.07 -50.02 5.91
CA VAL A 454 -20.67 -50.62 7.20
C VAL A 454 -21.70 -50.34 8.31
N ARG A 455 -22.45 -49.23 8.24
CA ARG A 455 -23.51 -48.88 9.21
C ARG A 455 -24.86 -49.58 8.96
N VAL A 456 -25.12 -50.05 7.74
CA VAL A 456 -26.40 -50.66 7.33
C VAL A 456 -26.35 -52.21 7.39
N GLN A 457 -25.17 -52.80 7.57
CA GLN A 457 -24.99 -54.25 7.69
C GLN A 457 -25.35 -54.78 9.09
N SER A 458 -26.65 -55.05 9.31
CA SER A 458 -27.07 -56.05 10.31
C SER A 458 -27.90 -57.20 9.76
N ASN A 459 -28.39 -57.17 8.51
CA ASN A 459 -29.18 -58.28 7.95
C ASN A 459 -29.15 -58.29 6.40
N SER A 460 -28.16 -58.97 5.78
CA SER A 460 -28.32 -59.80 4.57
C SER A 460 -26.96 -60.32 4.08
N PHE A 461 -26.93 -61.58 3.60
CA PHE A 461 -25.73 -62.30 3.17
C PHE A 461 -24.94 -61.59 2.06
N ASN A 462 -23.70 -61.19 2.33
CA ASN A 462 -22.74 -60.81 1.28
C ASN A 462 -22.21 -62.09 0.59
N SER A 463 -22.43 -62.23 -0.72
CA SER A 463 -21.70 -63.22 -1.52
C SER A 463 -20.19 -62.94 -1.47
N ILE A 464 -19.36 -63.99 -1.41
CA ILE A 464 -17.87 -63.94 -1.42
C ILE A 464 -17.35 -63.00 -2.55
N ARG A 465 -18.09 -62.91 -3.65
CA ARG A 465 -17.85 -62.01 -4.79
C ARG A 465 -17.82 -60.52 -4.42
N GLY A 466 -18.63 -60.07 -3.47
CA GLY A 466 -18.68 -58.67 -3.02
C GLY A 466 -17.46 -58.26 -2.20
N ILE A 467 -16.96 -59.14 -1.34
CA ILE A 467 -15.75 -58.91 -0.53
C ILE A 467 -14.51 -58.84 -1.43
N ILE A 468 -14.40 -59.75 -2.41
CA ILE A 468 -13.31 -59.76 -3.41
C ILE A 468 -13.34 -58.50 -4.28
N ALA A 469 -14.52 -58.03 -4.71
CA ALA A 469 -14.65 -56.82 -5.52
C ALA A 469 -14.22 -55.55 -4.75
N ARG A 470 -14.51 -55.48 -3.44
CA ARG A 470 -14.05 -54.39 -2.56
C ARG A 470 -12.54 -54.40 -2.36
N ALA A 471 -11.97 -55.57 -2.06
CA ALA A 471 -10.52 -55.72 -1.92
C ALA A 471 -9.76 -55.35 -3.21
N LYS A 472 -10.29 -55.74 -4.39
CA LYS A 472 -9.70 -55.38 -5.68
C LYS A 472 -9.71 -53.87 -5.94
N SER A 473 -10.79 -53.16 -5.62
CA SER A 473 -10.84 -51.68 -5.79
C SER A 473 -9.82 -50.96 -4.91
N TRP A 474 -9.58 -51.44 -3.68
CA TRP A 474 -8.61 -50.86 -2.75
C TRP A 474 -7.14 -51.16 -3.13
N ILE A 475 -6.86 -52.38 -3.59
CA ILE A 475 -5.48 -52.84 -3.89
C ILE A 475 -5.03 -52.39 -5.29
N LEU A 476 -5.92 -52.46 -6.28
CA LEU A 476 -5.59 -52.25 -7.69
C LEU A 476 -6.16 -50.94 -8.27
N GLY A 477 -6.92 -50.19 -7.46
CA GLY A 477 -7.52 -48.90 -7.82
C GLY A 477 -8.94 -49.00 -8.39
N PRO A 478 -9.65 -47.85 -8.52
CA PRO A 478 -11.09 -47.78 -8.83
C PRO A 478 -11.45 -48.27 -10.24
N TYR A 479 -10.46 -48.36 -11.12
CA TYR A 479 -10.61 -48.73 -12.54
C TYR A 479 -10.47 -50.23 -12.83
N THR A 480 -10.20 -51.03 -11.81
CA THR A 480 -9.92 -52.47 -11.93
C THR A 480 -11.13 -53.24 -12.46
N LYS A 481 -10.90 -54.13 -13.44
CA LYS A 481 -11.97 -54.99 -13.98
C LYS A 481 -12.55 -55.87 -12.86
N GLY A 482 -13.85 -55.75 -12.63
CA GLY A 482 -14.54 -56.47 -11.56
C GLY A 482 -14.40 -55.85 -10.16
N GLY A 483 -13.80 -54.66 -10.04
CA GLY A 483 -13.84 -53.85 -8.82
C GLY A 483 -15.23 -53.27 -8.55
N SER A 484 -15.51 -53.01 -7.28
CA SER A 484 -16.79 -52.46 -6.79
C SER A 484 -17.18 -51.12 -7.44
N VAL A 485 -16.24 -50.18 -7.64
CA VAL A 485 -16.52 -48.83 -8.16
C VAL A 485 -16.87 -48.85 -9.65
N LYS A 486 -16.18 -49.67 -10.46
CA LYS A 486 -16.46 -49.84 -11.91
C LYS A 486 -17.83 -50.46 -12.20
N ARG A 487 -18.43 -51.08 -11.19
CA ARG A 487 -19.77 -51.69 -11.20
C ARG A 487 -20.82 -50.79 -10.56
N THR A 488 -20.50 -49.52 -10.29
CA THR A 488 -21.44 -48.56 -9.72
C THR A 488 -22.09 -47.73 -10.81
N MET A 489 -23.41 -47.55 -10.72
CA MET A 489 -24.16 -46.58 -11.51
C MET A 489 -24.53 -45.37 -10.64
N VAL A 490 -24.52 -44.18 -11.21
CA VAL A 490 -24.93 -42.93 -10.55
C VAL A 490 -26.30 -42.52 -11.06
N PHE A 491 -27.19 -42.14 -10.15
CA PHE A 491 -28.47 -41.52 -10.45
C PHE A 491 -28.50 -40.11 -9.88
N LEU A 492 -28.82 -39.15 -10.74
CA LEU A 492 -29.17 -37.79 -10.34
C LEU A 492 -30.64 -37.57 -10.66
N THR A 493 -31.43 -37.30 -9.64
CA THR A 493 -32.86 -37.01 -9.79
C THR A 493 -33.11 -35.54 -9.49
N MET A 494 -33.95 -34.89 -10.29
CA MET A 494 -34.55 -33.60 -9.94
C MET A 494 -36.06 -33.76 -9.80
N SER A 495 -36.61 -33.11 -8.78
CA SER A 495 -38.02 -33.23 -8.40
C SER A 495 -38.49 -31.92 -7.75
N HIS A 496 -39.54 -31.96 -6.93
CA HIS A 496 -40.09 -30.78 -6.28
C HIS A 496 -40.02 -30.89 -4.76
N ASP A 497 -39.48 -29.86 -4.11
CA ASP A 497 -39.54 -29.63 -2.66
C ASP A 497 -40.54 -28.50 -2.33
N GLU A 498 -40.75 -28.23 -1.04
CA GLU A 498 -41.70 -27.19 -0.58
C GLU A 498 -41.17 -25.76 -0.76
N ASN A 499 -39.90 -25.58 -1.14
CA ASN A 499 -39.18 -24.32 -1.12
C ASN A 499 -39.11 -23.66 0.27
N GLU A 500 -38.96 -24.43 1.35
CA GLU A 500 -38.88 -23.91 2.73
C GLU A 500 -37.44 -23.55 3.17
N GLY A 501 -36.49 -23.54 2.24
CA GLY A 501 -35.13 -23.11 2.52
C GLY A 501 -35.09 -21.62 2.86
N THR A 502 -34.36 -21.27 3.90
CA THR A 502 -34.10 -19.90 4.31
C THR A 502 -32.61 -19.65 4.49
N MET A 503 -32.19 -18.43 4.18
CA MET A 503 -30.86 -17.93 4.44
C MET A 503 -30.94 -16.64 5.24
N LEU A 504 -30.19 -16.60 6.33
CA LEU A 504 -30.14 -15.48 7.26
C LEU A 504 -28.69 -15.01 7.40
N LEU A 505 -28.51 -13.74 7.76
CA LEU A 505 -27.20 -13.22 8.11
C LEU A 505 -27.08 -13.19 9.65
N LYS A 506 -26.09 -13.91 10.19
CA LYS A 506 -25.74 -13.89 11.61
C LYS A 506 -24.26 -13.54 11.75
N ASP A 507 -23.95 -12.48 12.48
CA ASP A 507 -22.57 -12.00 12.67
C ASP A 507 -21.80 -11.83 11.34
N ASP A 508 -22.46 -11.25 10.32
CA ASP A 508 -21.96 -11.08 8.94
C ASP A 508 -21.67 -12.39 8.16
N LYS A 509 -22.16 -13.54 8.67
CA LYS A 509 -22.10 -14.84 7.99
C LYS A 509 -23.47 -15.30 7.54
N ALA A 510 -23.55 -15.74 6.28
CA ALA A 510 -24.74 -16.38 5.74
C ALA A 510 -24.91 -17.78 6.34
N VAL A 511 -26.06 -18.02 6.95
CA VAL A 511 -26.45 -19.31 7.54
C VAL A 511 -27.68 -19.81 6.80
N MET A 512 -27.60 -21.02 6.26
CA MET A 512 -28.71 -21.67 5.57
C MET A 512 -29.43 -22.65 6.50
N GLN A 513 -30.75 -22.60 6.49
CA GLN A 513 -31.64 -23.48 7.25
C GLN A 513 -32.70 -24.06 6.32
N TRP A 514 -32.83 -25.38 6.32
CA TRP A 514 -33.84 -26.11 5.57
C TRP A 514 -34.80 -26.77 6.56
N SER A 515 -35.84 -26.03 6.93
CA SER A 515 -37.01 -26.60 7.61
C SER A 515 -37.75 -27.48 6.60
N GLY A 516 -38.13 -28.71 6.96
CA GLY A 516 -39.02 -29.53 6.11
C GLY A 516 -38.39 -30.66 5.27
N MET A 517 -37.12 -31.04 5.46
CA MET A 517 -36.56 -32.24 4.79
C MET A 517 -36.94 -33.58 5.46
N SER A 518 -37.79 -33.58 6.48
CA SER A 518 -38.28 -34.81 7.10
C SER A 518 -39.40 -35.44 6.25
N SER A 519 -39.08 -36.56 5.59
CA SER A 519 -40.03 -37.53 5.02
C SER A 519 -41.16 -36.95 4.15
N ASN A 520 -40.82 -36.39 2.99
CA ASN A 520 -41.82 -36.15 1.95
C ASN A 520 -42.15 -37.48 1.23
N THR A 521 -43.43 -37.83 1.19
CA THR A 521 -44.00 -39.00 0.48
C THR A 521 -43.55 -39.11 -0.99
N ARG A 522 -43.19 -37.99 -1.62
CA ARG A 522 -42.63 -37.94 -2.99
C ARG A 522 -41.21 -38.51 -3.09
N SER A 523 -40.34 -38.19 -2.14
CA SER A 523 -38.98 -38.73 -2.11
C SER A 523 -38.97 -40.24 -1.90
N GLU A 524 -39.93 -40.77 -1.14
CA GLU A 524 -40.10 -42.21 -0.93
C GLU A 524 -40.50 -42.93 -2.21
N LYS A 525 -41.39 -42.36 -3.03
CA LYS A 525 -41.77 -42.91 -4.35
C LYS A 525 -40.55 -43.04 -5.27
N ILE A 526 -39.70 -42.02 -5.31
CA ILE A 526 -38.48 -42.01 -6.13
C ILE A 526 -37.46 -42.99 -5.56
N ASP A 527 -37.26 -43.04 -4.24
CA ASP A 527 -36.38 -44.01 -3.58
C ASP A 527 -36.84 -45.46 -3.87
N HIS A 528 -38.14 -45.75 -3.84
CA HIS A 528 -38.70 -47.06 -4.21
C HIS A 528 -38.46 -47.42 -5.69
N LEU A 529 -38.56 -46.44 -6.60
CA LEU A 529 -38.23 -46.66 -8.01
C LEU A 529 -36.73 -46.96 -8.18
N LEU A 530 -35.85 -46.16 -7.57
CA LEU A 530 -34.41 -46.31 -7.68
C LEU A 530 -33.90 -47.62 -7.05
N ARG A 531 -34.53 -48.08 -5.96
CA ARG A 531 -34.27 -49.40 -5.37
C ARG A 531 -34.61 -50.52 -6.35
N ARG A 532 -35.81 -50.51 -6.95
CA ARG A 532 -36.23 -51.52 -7.94
C ARG A 532 -35.28 -51.61 -9.13
N VAL A 533 -34.87 -50.47 -9.71
CA VAL A 533 -33.92 -50.51 -10.84
C VAL A 533 -32.52 -50.95 -10.43
N THR A 534 -32.11 -50.66 -9.20
CA THR A 534 -30.84 -51.11 -8.63
C THR A 534 -30.82 -52.64 -8.45
N GLU A 535 -31.91 -53.21 -7.95
CA GLU A 535 -32.10 -54.66 -7.81
C GLU A 535 -32.04 -55.39 -9.17
N PHE A 536 -32.60 -54.79 -10.23
CA PHE A 536 -32.56 -55.39 -11.59
C PHE A 536 -31.14 -55.60 -12.13
N ILE A 537 -30.17 -54.83 -11.67
CA ILE A 537 -28.75 -54.98 -12.04
C ILE A 537 -27.92 -55.62 -10.92
N GLY A 538 -28.56 -56.07 -9.84
CA GLY A 538 -27.94 -56.74 -8.69
C GLY A 538 -27.01 -55.84 -7.88
N GLY A 539 -27.26 -54.54 -7.85
CA GLY A 539 -26.53 -53.57 -7.03
C GLY A 539 -27.16 -53.35 -5.67
N VAL A 540 -26.47 -52.59 -4.80
CA VAL A 540 -26.99 -52.12 -3.51
C VAL A 540 -27.34 -50.64 -3.62
N PHE A 541 -28.59 -50.29 -3.35
CA PHE A 541 -29.03 -48.90 -3.37
C PHE A 541 -28.40 -48.12 -2.21
N THR A 542 -27.73 -47.02 -2.53
CA THR A 542 -27.10 -46.12 -1.56
C THR A 542 -27.45 -44.67 -1.89
N LYS A 543 -27.83 -43.88 -0.89
CA LYS A 543 -28.19 -42.46 -1.03
C LYS A 543 -27.15 -41.59 -0.33
N THR A 544 -26.71 -40.51 -0.97
CA THR A 544 -25.81 -39.54 -0.32
C THR A 544 -26.56 -38.71 0.72
N PRO A 545 -25.86 -38.06 1.67
CA PRO A 545 -26.44 -36.98 2.45
C PRO A 545 -27.10 -35.94 1.53
N CYS A 546 -28.13 -35.25 2.04
CA CYS A 546 -28.89 -34.23 1.32
C CYS A 546 -27.96 -33.16 0.73
N LEU A 547 -27.71 -33.23 -0.57
CA LEU A 547 -26.83 -32.35 -1.33
C LEU A 547 -27.57 -31.86 -2.58
N THR A 548 -27.57 -30.56 -2.81
CA THR A 548 -28.07 -29.95 -4.05
C THR A 548 -26.94 -29.29 -4.84
N VAL A 549 -27.03 -29.40 -6.16
CA VAL A 549 -26.20 -28.65 -7.14
C VAL A 549 -27.01 -27.59 -7.87
N HIS A 550 -28.32 -27.53 -7.61
CA HIS A 550 -29.27 -26.62 -8.22
C HIS A 550 -30.01 -25.75 -7.19
N PRO A 551 -29.30 -25.00 -6.32
CA PRO A 551 -29.97 -24.07 -5.41
C PRO A 551 -30.65 -22.95 -6.21
N ILE A 552 -31.90 -22.68 -5.90
CA ILE A 552 -32.70 -21.61 -6.48
C ILE A 552 -33.52 -20.90 -5.40
N GLY A 553 -33.98 -19.69 -5.68
CA GLY A 553 -34.72 -18.86 -4.72
C GLY A 553 -33.84 -18.05 -3.77
N GLY A 554 -34.46 -17.33 -2.84
CA GLY A 554 -33.82 -16.38 -1.93
C GLY A 554 -34.03 -14.91 -2.30
N ALA A 555 -34.19 -14.61 -3.60
CA ALA A 555 -34.61 -13.30 -4.11
C ALA A 555 -35.75 -13.46 -5.13
N VAL A 556 -36.76 -14.26 -4.77
CA VAL A 556 -37.80 -14.74 -5.68
C VAL A 556 -38.60 -13.63 -6.37
N MET A 557 -39.01 -13.86 -7.61
CA MET A 557 -39.98 -13.00 -8.29
C MET A 557 -41.29 -12.94 -7.52
N SER A 558 -41.88 -11.74 -7.45
CA SER A 558 -43.17 -11.51 -6.83
C SER A 558 -44.30 -12.04 -7.72
N ASN A 559 -45.21 -12.80 -7.12
CA ASN A 559 -46.37 -13.36 -7.82
C ASN A 559 -47.50 -12.34 -8.06
N ASP A 560 -47.48 -11.21 -7.35
CA ASP A 560 -48.48 -10.13 -7.42
C ASP A 560 -47.86 -8.76 -7.73
N GLY A 561 -46.54 -8.71 -7.98
CA GLY A 561 -45.80 -7.48 -8.25
C GLY A 561 -45.44 -6.67 -7.00
N THR A 562 -45.86 -7.10 -5.79
CA THR A 562 -45.59 -6.40 -4.53
C THR A 562 -44.45 -7.02 -3.73
N SER A 563 -43.93 -6.26 -2.78
CA SER A 563 -42.90 -6.68 -1.83
C SER A 563 -43.35 -7.78 -0.87
N PHE A 564 -44.66 -8.05 -0.78
CA PHE A 564 -45.23 -9.15 0.02
C PHE A 564 -45.39 -10.44 -0.79
N GLY A 565 -45.50 -10.33 -2.11
CA GLY A 565 -45.53 -11.47 -3.03
C GLY A 565 -44.15 -12.03 -3.35
N GLY A 566 -43.09 -11.21 -3.28
CA GLY A 566 -41.70 -11.62 -3.53
C GLY A 566 -40.66 -10.52 -3.26
N VAL A 567 -39.44 -10.75 -3.74
CA VAL A 567 -38.27 -9.88 -3.51
C VAL A 567 -37.96 -8.99 -4.72
N VAL A 568 -38.23 -9.50 -5.92
CA VAL A 568 -38.01 -8.77 -7.17
C VAL A 568 -39.30 -8.72 -7.99
N GLY A 569 -39.47 -7.69 -8.82
CA GLY A 569 -40.53 -7.64 -9.82
C GLY A 569 -40.32 -8.64 -10.96
N HIS A 570 -41.24 -8.68 -11.94
CA HIS A 570 -41.19 -9.64 -13.05
C HIS A 570 -39.97 -9.48 -13.98
N LEU A 571 -39.26 -8.35 -13.90
CA LEU A 571 -38.02 -8.06 -14.63
C LEU A 571 -36.77 -8.44 -13.83
N GLY A 572 -36.91 -8.88 -12.57
CA GLY A 572 -35.79 -9.06 -11.65
C GLY A 572 -35.39 -7.78 -10.92
N GLN A 573 -36.09 -6.66 -11.10
CA GLN A 573 -35.83 -5.41 -10.38
C GLN A 573 -36.11 -5.56 -8.89
N LEU A 574 -35.18 -5.13 -8.03
CA LEU A 574 -35.29 -5.29 -6.58
C LEU A 574 -36.41 -4.41 -6.00
N LEU A 575 -37.35 -5.01 -5.27
CA LEU A 575 -38.44 -4.30 -4.60
C LEU A 575 -37.94 -3.64 -3.31
N THR A 576 -38.42 -2.42 -3.02
CA THR A 576 -37.95 -1.61 -1.88
C THR A 576 -38.51 -2.06 -0.53
N GLY A 577 -39.56 -2.90 -0.52
CA GLY A 577 -40.34 -3.22 0.68
C GLY A 577 -41.62 -2.41 0.83
N ARG A 578 -41.87 -1.41 -0.05
CA ARG A 578 -43.08 -0.58 -0.07
C ARG A 578 -43.92 -0.93 -1.28
N GLU A 579 -44.98 -1.71 -1.06
CA GLU A 579 -45.90 -2.14 -2.13
C GLU A 579 -45.15 -2.62 -3.39
N ASN A 580 -45.34 -1.98 -4.54
CA ASN A 580 -44.74 -2.31 -5.84
C ASN A 580 -43.54 -1.42 -6.23
N GLU A 581 -43.02 -0.60 -5.32
CA GLU A 581 -41.87 0.28 -5.61
C GLU A 581 -40.58 -0.53 -5.81
N VAL A 582 -39.82 -0.19 -6.84
CA VAL A 582 -38.55 -0.86 -7.20
C VAL A 582 -37.33 0.07 -7.12
N HIS A 583 -36.17 -0.52 -6.88
CA HIS A 583 -34.88 0.11 -7.20
C HIS A 583 -34.63 -0.02 -8.71
N GLU A 584 -34.88 1.06 -9.46
CA GLU A 584 -34.75 1.07 -10.92
C GLU A 584 -33.37 0.62 -11.44
N GLY A 585 -32.32 0.76 -10.62
CA GLY A 585 -30.95 0.39 -10.97
C GLY A 585 -30.40 -0.86 -10.31
N ILE A 586 -31.20 -1.69 -9.63
CA ILE A 586 -30.74 -3.00 -9.10
C ILE A 586 -31.59 -4.12 -9.68
N VAL A 587 -30.94 -5.07 -10.36
CA VAL A 587 -31.63 -6.16 -11.07
C VAL A 587 -30.97 -7.50 -10.77
N CYS A 588 -31.73 -8.45 -10.26
CA CYS A 588 -31.30 -9.83 -10.07
C CYS A 588 -31.61 -10.67 -11.33
N VAL A 589 -30.63 -11.42 -11.83
CA VAL A 589 -30.73 -12.15 -13.11
C VAL A 589 -30.29 -13.61 -13.03
N ASP A 590 -30.12 -14.16 -11.83
CA ASP A 590 -29.66 -15.54 -11.62
C ASP A 590 -30.72 -16.44 -10.96
N GLY A 591 -30.34 -17.66 -10.56
CA GLY A 591 -31.24 -18.62 -9.93
C GLY A 591 -31.93 -18.13 -8.65
N SER A 592 -31.49 -17.02 -8.03
CA SER A 592 -32.17 -16.43 -6.86
C SER A 592 -33.60 -15.98 -7.15
N ILE A 593 -33.90 -15.60 -8.40
CA ILE A 593 -35.22 -15.03 -8.78
C ILE A 593 -36.29 -16.07 -9.05
N ILE A 594 -35.93 -17.35 -9.15
CA ILE A 594 -36.86 -18.42 -9.49
C ILE A 594 -37.72 -18.75 -8.24
N PRO A 595 -39.07 -18.67 -8.33
CA PRO A 595 -39.93 -18.73 -7.16
C PRO A 595 -40.23 -20.16 -6.64
N THR A 596 -39.88 -21.20 -7.41
CA THR A 596 -40.16 -22.59 -7.03
C THR A 596 -39.25 -23.60 -7.74
N SER A 597 -39.09 -24.80 -7.18
CA SER A 597 -38.47 -25.98 -7.82
C SER A 597 -38.93 -26.18 -9.25
N LEU A 598 -37.97 -26.32 -10.17
CA LEU A 598 -38.23 -26.52 -11.61
C LEU A 598 -38.40 -28.00 -11.98
N GLY A 599 -37.90 -28.92 -11.17
CA GLY A 599 -37.91 -30.35 -11.47
C GLY A 599 -37.00 -30.76 -12.64
N VAL A 600 -36.16 -29.84 -13.14
CA VAL A 600 -35.18 -30.04 -14.22
C VAL A 600 -33.92 -29.21 -13.95
N ASN A 601 -32.85 -29.43 -14.72
CA ASN A 601 -31.65 -28.60 -14.64
C ASN A 601 -31.99 -27.12 -14.94
N PRO A 602 -31.61 -26.17 -14.06
CA PRO A 602 -32.16 -24.81 -14.11
C PRO A 602 -31.47 -23.88 -15.13
N CYS A 603 -30.35 -24.28 -15.74
CA CYS A 603 -29.52 -23.36 -16.53
C CYS A 603 -30.26 -22.73 -17.73
N ALA A 604 -31.11 -23.50 -18.43
CA ALA A 604 -31.88 -23.01 -19.56
C ALA A 604 -32.85 -21.90 -19.10
N THR A 605 -33.59 -22.14 -18.02
CA THR A 605 -34.56 -21.19 -17.47
C THR A 605 -33.89 -19.96 -16.90
N ILE A 606 -32.76 -20.10 -16.19
CA ILE A 606 -31.97 -18.96 -15.70
C ILE A 606 -31.52 -18.09 -16.88
N THR A 607 -31.00 -18.70 -17.95
CA THR A 607 -30.52 -17.98 -19.13
C THR A 607 -31.68 -17.26 -19.84
N ALA A 608 -32.81 -17.94 -20.04
CA ALA A 608 -33.99 -17.37 -20.68
C ALA A 608 -34.59 -16.20 -19.88
N LEU A 609 -34.66 -16.32 -18.55
CA LEU A 609 -35.11 -15.22 -17.69
C LEU A 609 -34.15 -14.03 -17.73
N ALA A 610 -32.84 -14.28 -17.71
CA ALA A 610 -31.85 -13.21 -17.82
C ALA A 610 -31.93 -12.49 -19.17
N GLU A 611 -32.11 -13.22 -20.27
CA GLU A 611 -32.33 -12.66 -21.60
C GLU A 611 -33.58 -11.78 -21.63
N ARG A 612 -34.70 -12.30 -21.10
CA ARG A 612 -35.96 -11.56 -20.98
C ARG A 612 -35.80 -10.27 -20.18
N SER A 613 -35.19 -10.35 -19.01
CA SER A 613 -34.95 -9.19 -18.15
C SER A 613 -34.10 -8.14 -18.86
N CYS A 614 -32.99 -8.53 -19.48
CA CYS A 614 -32.11 -7.60 -20.18
C CYS A 614 -32.79 -6.95 -21.39
N ASP A 615 -33.50 -7.73 -22.20
CA ASP A 615 -34.24 -7.27 -23.38
C ASP A 615 -35.30 -6.24 -23.01
N LEU A 616 -36.15 -6.54 -22.03
CA LEU A 616 -37.20 -5.63 -21.57
C LEU A 616 -36.62 -4.36 -20.92
N ILE A 617 -35.52 -4.45 -20.18
CA ILE A 617 -34.85 -3.26 -19.61
C ILE A 617 -34.25 -2.38 -20.72
N VAL A 618 -33.61 -2.98 -21.72
CA VAL A 618 -33.07 -2.26 -22.89
C VAL A 618 -34.19 -1.52 -23.61
N GLN A 619 -35.34 -2.17 -23.82
CA GLN A 619 -36.53 -1.57 -24.43
C GLN A 619 -37.10 -0.43 -23.57
N GLN A 620 -37.31 -0.65 -22.27
CA GLN A 620 -37.81 0.37 -21.33
C GLN A 620 -36.90 1.61 -21.26
N ARG A 621 -35.59 1.42 -21.39
CA ARG A 621 -34.59 2.51 -21.37
C ARG A 621 -34.37 3.15 -22.75
N GLY A 622 -34.99 2.63 -23.82
CA GLY A 622 -34.82 3.11 -25.18
C GLY A 622 -33.40 2.90 -25.74
N TRP A 623 -32.66 1.90 -25.25
CA TRP A 623 -31.32 1.59 -25.74
C TRP A 623 -31.37 0.73 -27.00
N LYS A 624 -30.38 0.90 -27.88
CA LYS A 624 -30.25 0.09 -29.10
C LYS A 624 -29.16 -0.96 -28.89
N ALA A 625 -29.53 -2.23 -28.86
CA ALA A 625 -28.58 -3.33 -28.81
C ALA A 625 -28.08 -3.69 -30.22
N ASN A 626 -26.78 -3.92 -30.36
CA ASN A 626 -26.21 -4.43 -31.60
C ASN A 626 -26.37 -5.96 -31.69
N GLU A 627 -27.08 -6.41 -32.72
CA GLU A 627 -27.34 -7.83 -32.99
C GLU A 627 -26.37 -8.45 -34.02
N SER A 628 -25.39 -7.68 -34.53
CA SER A 628 -24.41 -8.20 -35.48
C SER A 628 -23.63 -9.37 -34.87
N GLN A 629 -23.38 -10.39 -35.69
CA GLN A 629 -22.51 -11.50 -35.31
C GLN A 629 -21.07 -10.99 -35.13
N ASN A 630 -20.33 -11.55 -34.17
CA ASN A 630 -18.91 -11.20 -34.02
C ASN A 630 -18.14 -11.81 -35.19
N ASP A 631 -17.74 -10.96 -36.15
CA ASP A 631 -16.80 -11.31 -37.23
C ASP A 631 -15.34 -11.36 -36.76
N THR A 632 -15.09 -10.93 -35.52
CA THR A 632 -13.78 -10.99 -34.90
C THR A 632 -13.42 -12.44 -34.59
N ALA A 633 -12.53 -12.99 -35.41
CA ALA A 633 -11.75 -14.15 -35.01
C ALA A 633 -10.90 -13.73 -33.78
N LEU A 634 -11.46 -13.93 -32.58
CA LEU A 634 -10.85 -13.73 -31.25
C LEU A 634 -9.42 -14.32 -31.14
N PHE A 635 -9.03 -15.16 -32.10
CA PHE A 635 -7.80 -15.96 -32.14
C PHE A 635 -6.87 -15.64 -33.33
N LYS A 636 -7.15 -14.65 -34.20
CA LYS A 636 -6.26 -14.34 -35.34
C LYS A 636 -5.02 -13.50 -34.97
N ASN A 637 -4.99 -12.84 -33.82
CA ASN A 637 -3.82 -12.08 -33.34
C ASN A 637 -3.92 -11.80 -31.82
N PRO A 638 -3.41 -12.69 -30.94
CA PRO A 638 -3.42 -12.46 -29.49
C PRO A 638 -2.58 -11.24 -29.05
N ASP A 639 -1.67 -10.76 -29.91
CA ASP A 639 -0.79 -9.61 -29.62
C ASP A 639 -1.43 -8.24 -29.91
N MET A 640 -2.59 -8.17 -30.58
CA MET A 640 -3.22 -6.89 -30.97
C MET A 640 -4.05 -6.21 -29.88
N PHE A 641 -4.35 -6.88 -28.77
CA PHE A 641 -5.23 -6.34 -27.73
C PHE A 641 -4.52 -6.29 -26.38
N SER A 642 -3.38 -5.58 -26.36
CA SER A 642 -2.91 -4.98 -25.11
C SER A 642 -3.90 -3.87 -24.73
N PRO A 643 -4.35 -3.78 -23.47
CA PRO A 643 -5.32 -2.75 -23.07
C PRO A 643 -4.77 -1.37 -23.43
N PRO A 644 -5.59 -0.45 -23.98
CA PRO A 644 -5.16 0.91 -24.19
C PRO A 644 -4.74 1.49 -22.85
N VAL A 645 -3.44 1.82 -22.76
CA VAL A 645 -2.91 2.61 -21.64
C VAL A 645 -3.69 3.92 -21.65
N PRO A 646 -4.31 4.33 -20.52
CA PRO A 646 -5.17 5.50 -20.50
C PRO A 646 -4.43 6.73 -21.03
N GLU A 647 -4.98 7.32 -22.08
CA GLU A 647 -4.51 8.58 -22.66
C GLU A 647 -4.81 9.71 -21.67
N ASN A 648 -3.80 10.54 -21.42
CA ASN A 648 -3.79 11.84 -20.73
C ASN A 648 -3.51 11.91 -19.21
N PRO A 649 -2.75 12.94 -18.76
CA PRO A 649 -1.29 12.81 -18.59
C PRO A 649 -0.78 13.46 -17.29
N LYS A 650 0.00 12.71 -16.51
CA LYS A 650 1.03 13.14 -15.53
C LYS A 650 1.63 11.94 -14.75
N GLN A 651 1.39 10.71 -15.22
CA GLN A 651 1.87 9.51 -14.56
C GLN A 651 3.22 9.08 -15.13
N TRP A 652 4.19 8.98 -14.24
CA TRP A 652 5.50 8.38 -14.45
C TRP A 652 5.37 7.04 -15.20
N THR A 653 5.79 6.98 -16.46
CA THR A 653 5.86 5.75 -17.26
C THR A 653 7.27 5.19 -17.24
N CYS A 654 7.40 3.88 -16.98
CA CYS A 654 8.68 3.17 -17.07
C CYS A 654 8.99 3.02 -18.57
N ASN A 655 10.08 3.63 -19.05
CA ASN A 655 10.28 3.90 -20.47
C ASN A 655 10.91 2.73 -21.23
N THR A 656 11.30 1.63 -20.56
CA THR A 656 11.97 0.49 -21.22
C THR A 656 11.51 -0.89 -20.70
N LYS A 657 11.49 -1.91 -21.59
CA LYS A 657 11.27 -3.33 -21.24
C LYS A 657 12.26 -3.87 -20.20
N ALA A 658 13.46 -3.29 -20.11
CA ALA A 658 14.45 -3.63 -19.09
C ALA A 658 14.04 -3.11 -17.71
N GLU A 659 13.49 -1.89 -17.62
CA GLU A 659 12.96 -1.31 -16.38
C GLU A 659 11.69 -2.04 -15.90
N GLU A 660 10.88 -2.60 -16.80
CA GLU A 660 9.71 -3.42 -16.43
C GLU A 660 10.08 -4.73 -15.74
N VAL A 661 11.17 -5.39 -16.15
CA VAL A 661 11.67 -6.63 -15.53
C VAL A 661 12.33 -6.35 -14.17
N GLU A 662 12.82 -5.12 -13.96
CA GLU A 662 13.55 -4.70 -12.76
C GLU A 662 12.66 -4.07 -11.67
N GLY A 663 11.36 -3.86 -11.93
CA GLY A 663 10.42 -3.27 -10.97
C GLY A 663 9.95 -4.21 -9.85
N VAL A 664 9.51 -3.62 -8.73
CA VAL A 664 9.02 -4.34 -7.55
C VAL A 664 7.62 -3.87 -7.18
N LYS A 665 6.72 -4.84 -6.99
CA LYS A 665 5.41 -4.61 -6.37
C LYS A 665 5.45 -5.04 -4.90
N PHE A 666 5.00 -4.19 -3.98
CA PHE A 666 4.85 -4.53 -2.57
C PHE A 666 3.59 -3.90 -1.96
N GLU A 667 3.17 -4.43 -0.82
CA GLU A 667 1.99 -3.95 -0.09
C GLU A 667 2.39 -3.37 1.26
N GLU A 668 1.70 -2.31 1.67
CA GLU A 668 1.96 -1.61 2.92
C GLU A 668 0.65 -1.31 3.64
N LEU A 669 0.61 -1.65 4.93
CA LEU A 669 -0.50 -1.38 5.83
C LEU A 669 0.01 -0.57 7.02
N MET A 670 -0.41 0.68 7.10
CA MET A 670 -0.08 1.58 8.19
C MET A 670 -1.31 1.93 9.01
N MET A 671 -1.16 2.02 10.31
CA MET A 671 -2.22 2.37 11.25
C MET A 671 -1.73 3.42 12.23
N GLY A 672 -2.59 4.36 12.59
CA GLY A 672 -2.26 5.37 13.58
C GLY A 672 -3.43 6.28 13.82
N HIS A 673 -3.14 7.54 14.14
CA HIS A 673 -4.14 8.50 14.57
C HIS A 673 -3.93 9.83 13.89
N LEU A 674 -5.03 10.44 13.45
CA LEU A 674 -5.04 11.74 12.80
C LEU A 674 -5.96 12.70 13.53
N TYR A 675 -5.42 13.86 13.88
CA TYR A 675 -6.19 14.98 14.39
C TYR A 675 -6.88 15.70 13.23
N ILE A 676 -8.14 16.08 13.41
CA ILE A 676 -8.94 16.79 12.40
C ILE A 676 -9.03 18.26 12.82
N GLY A 677 -8.32 19.14 12.11
CA GLY A 677 -8.19 20.56 12.45
C GLY A 677 -6.95 21.20 11.82
N VAL A 678 -6.81 22.53 11.96
CA VAL A 678 -5.79 23.34 11.26
C VAL A 678 -4.83 24.10 12.17
N ASP A 679 -5.18 24.20 13.45
CA ASP A 679 -4.52 24.95 14.51
C ASP A 679 -3.25 24.27 15.02
N ILE A 680 -3.19 22.94 14.98
CA ILE A 680 -2.05 22.17 15.49
C ILE A 680 -1.03 21.91 14.37
N LEU A 681 0.13 22.55 14.49
CA LEU A 681 1.24 22.39 13.54
C LEU A 681 2.19 21.24 13.90
N ASP A 682 2.26 20.80 15.16
CA ASP A 682 3.16 19.71 15.58
C ASP A 682 2.52 18.33 15.42
N PHE A 683 3.23 17.38 14.80
CA PHE A 683 2.71 16.03 14.55
C PHE A 683 2.55 15.19 15.82
N GLY A 684 3.42 15.37 16.82
CA GLY A 684 3.37 14.59 18.07
C GLY A 684 2.19 15.02 18.96
N ILE A 685 1.95 16.33 19.04
CA ILE A 685 0.76 16.88 19.73
C ILE A 685 -0.52 16.43 19.01
N ALA A 686 -0.55 16.51 17.67
CA ALA A 686 -1.68 16.05 16.86
C ALA A 686 -1.99 14.56 17.08
N GLU A 687 -0.98 13.67 17.06
CA GLU A 687 -1.19 12.23 17.32
C GLU A 687 -1.73 11.99 18.74
N LYS A 688 -1.25 12.72 19.74
CA LYS A 688 -1.71 12.57 21.14
C LYS A 688 -3.20 12.91 21.29
N ILE A 689 -3.62 14.06 20.78
CA ILE A 689 -5.03 14.49 20.84
C ILE A 689 -5.92 13.56 20.00
N ALA A 690 -5.42 13.08 18.86
CA ALA A 690 -6.14 12.11 18.05
C ALA A 690 -6.36 10.77 18.77
N LYS A 691 -5.40 10.33 19.61
CA LYS A 691 -5.57 9.15 20.48
C LYS A 691 -6.63 9.40 21.55
N ASP A 692 -6.59 10.57 22.19
CA ASP A 692 -7.54 10.94 23.24
C ASP A 692 -8.98 11.04 22.70
N THR A 693 -9.13 11.41 21.43
CA THR A 693 -10.42 11.49 20.71
C THR A 693 -10.79 10.22 19.93
N LEU A 694 -10.01 9.14 20.04
CA LEU A 694 -10.20 7.87 19.32
C LEU A 694 -10.28 8.01 17.79
N SER A 695 -9.66 9.05 17.23
CA SER A 695 -9.57 9.29 15.79
C SER A 695 -8.49 8.42 15.15
N SER A 696 -8.84 7.16 14.89
CA SER A 696 -7.97 6.20 14.23
C SER A 696 -7.97 6.37 12.71
N ALA A 697 -6.84 6.04 12.10
CA ALA A 697 -6.64 6.07 10.66
C ALA A 697 -5.84 4.86 10.19
N GLN A 698 -6.18 4.36 9.00
CA GLN A 698 -5.58 3.19 8.39
C GLN A 698 -5.31 3.47 6.91
N LEU A 699 -4.05 3.36 6.49
CA LEU A 699 -3.64 3.43 5.09
C LEU A 699 -3.27 2.04 4.62
N CYS A 700 -3.89 1.57 3.55
CA CYS A 700 -3.62 0.26 2.97
C CYS A 700 -3.36 0.39 1.48
N ILE A 701 -2.09 0.35 1.09
CA ILE A 701 -1.67 0.61 -0.28
C ILE A 701 -0.84 -0.53 -0.86
N THR A 702 -0.89 -0.63 -2.17
CA THR A 702 -0.02 -1.44 -3.00
C THR A 702 0.81 -0.49 -3.83
N VAL A 703 2.13 -0.56 -3.68
CA VAL A 703 3.09 0.30 -4.38
C VAL A 703 3.74 -0.53 -5.47
N ASP A 704 3.66 0.00 -6.69
CA ASP A 704 4.30 -0.59 -7.85
C ASP A 704 5.48 0.27 -8.29
N ALA A 705 6.68 -0.08 -7.83
CA ALA A 705 7.90 0.70 -7.99
C ALA A 705 8.73 0.30 -9.22
N CYS A 706 9.12 1.29 -10.02
CA CYS A 706 10.06 1.15 -11.12
C CYS A 706 11.41 1.79 -10.79
N ARG A 707 12.45 1.30 -11.45
CA ARG A 707 13.77 1.90 -11.44
C ARG A 707 13.83 3.06 -12.44
N SER A 708 14.47 4.14 -12.04
CA SER A 708 14.88 5.26 -12.89
C SER A 708 16.31 5.07 -13.39
N GLY A 709 16.66 5.72 -14.50
CA GLY A 709 18.03 5.70 -15.07
C GLY A 709 19.16 6.05 -14.10
N ASN A 710 18.88 6.75 -13.00
CA ASN A 710 19.85 7.13 -11.94
C ASN A 710 19.91 6.16 -10.74
N ASP A 711 19.42 4.91 -10.88
CA ASP A 711 19.37 3.91 -9.79
C ASP A 711 18.46 4.32 -8.61
N SER A 712 17.58 5.32 -8.80
CA SER A 712 16.52 5.72 -7.88
C SER A 712 15.23 4.95 -8.16
N TYR A 713 14.38 4.78 -7.14
CA TYR A 713 13.07 4.15 -7.29
C TYR A 713 11.97 5.19 -7.13
N ALA A 714 10.92 5.04 -7.91
CA ALA A 714 9.64 5.72 -7.72
C ALA A 714 8.53 4.73 -8.01
N GLY A 715 7.44 4.78 -7.26
CA GLY A 715 6.31 3.86 -7.44
C GLY A 715 4.97 4.54 -7.48
N ILE A 716 4.03 3.93 -8.19
CA ILE A 716 2.64 4.35 -8.19
C ILE A 716 1.92 3.57 -7.09
N ALA A 717 1.17 4.27 -6.24
CA ALA A 717 0.42 3.67 -5.16
C ALA A 717 -1.08 3.62 -5.49
N ARG A 718 -1.73 2.50 -5.15
CA ARG A 718 -3.18 2.29 -5.21
C ARG A 718 -3.64 1.57 -3.96
N GLY A 719 -4.87 1.77 -3.52
CA GLY A 719 -5.39 1.14 -2.32
C GLY A 719 -6.49 1.96 -1.67
N THR A 720 -6.58 1.88 -0.35
CA THR A 720 -7.59 2.61 0.42
C THR A 720 -7.00 3.33 1.61
N PHE A 721 -7.69 4.38 2.01
CA PHE A 721 -7.41 5.11 3.23
C PHE A 721 -8.71 5.18 4.04
N ASN A 722 -8.66 4.84 5.32
CA ASN A 722 -9.81 4.87 6.22
C ASN A 722 -9.51 5.80 7.39
N CYS A 723 -10.44 6.70 7.71
CA CYS A 723 -10.39 7.54 8.89
C CYS A 723 -11.81 7.94 9.25
N GLY A 724 -12.37 7.30 10.28
CA GLY A 724 -13.78 7.46 10.67
C GLY A 724 -14.16 8.89 11.05
N ALA A 725 -13.19 9.68 11.52
CA ALA A 725 -13.39 11.10 11.84
C ALA A 725 -13.50 12.00 10.59
N LEU A 726 -13.00 11.55 9.42
CA LEU A 726 -13.12 12.27 8.15
C LEU A 726 -14.30 11.77 7.30
N SER A 727 -14.53 10.47 7.28
CA SER A 727 -15.57 9.82 6.49
C SER A 727 -15.94 8.48 7.10
N GLN A 728 -17.22 8.14 7.08
CA GLN A 728 -17.69 6.81 7.49
C GLN A 728 -17.21 5.70 6.55
N ASP A 729 -16.98 6.04 5.28
CA ASP A 729 -16.53 5.10 4.25
C ASP A 729 -15.04 5.25 3.93
N PRO A 730 -14.39 4.16 3.46
CA PRO A 730 -13.02 4.23 2.99
C PRO A 730 -12.89 5.13 1.74
N PHE A 731 -11.84 5.94 1.74
CA PHE A 731 -11.35 6.66 0.58
C PHE A 731 -10.62 5.70 -0.36
N MET A 732 -10.80 5.90 -1.66
CA MET A 732 -10.01 5.22 -2.69
C MET A 732 -8.76 6.03 -2.99
N VAL A 733 -7.60 5.40 -3.00
CA VAL A 733 -6.35 6.00 -3.49
C VAL A 733 -6.38 5.91 -5.02
N THR A 734 -6.67 7.04 -5.66
CA THR A 734 -6.94 7.11 -7.10
C THR A 734 -5.70 7.30 -7.97
N GLY A 735 -4.62 7.80 -7.36
CA GLY A 735 -3.34 8.06 -7.97
C GLY A 735 -2.37 8.52 -6.89
N GLY A 736 -1.09 8.59 -7.24
CA GLY A 736 -0.07 9.07 -6.31
C GLY A 736 1.29 8.43 -6.53
N VAL A 737 2.33 9.15 -6.13
CA VAL A 737 3.72 8.74 -6.28
C VAL A 737 4.33 8.51 -4.90
N VAL A 738 5.02 7.38 -4.77
CA VAL A 738 5.91 7.09 -3.64
C VAL A 738 7.34 7.29 -4.12
N GLN A 739 8.03 8.26 -3.55
CA GLN A 739 9.43 8.59 -3.85
C GLN A 739 10.33 8.08 -2.73
N PHE A 740 11.39 7.36 -3.08
CA PHE A 740 12.28 6.74 -2.11
C PHE A 740 13.59 7.53 -1.96
N PHE A 741 13.95 7.86 -0.71
CA PHE A 741 15.22 8.49 -0.32
C PHE A 741 15.51 9.85 -0.99
N ARG A 742 14.50 10.72 -1.06
CA ARG A 742 14.66 12.12 -1.49
C ARG A 742 15.33 12.93 -0.37
N ASP A 743 16.29 13.79 -0.67
CA ASP A 743 16.88 14.67 0.35
C ASP A 743 15.82 15.56 1.02
N ASP A 744 15.94 15.76 2.33
CA ASP A 744 15.07 16.65 3.10
C ASP A 744 15.61 18.08 2.99
N ASP A 745 14.88 18.97 2.33
CA ASP A 745 15.30 20.36 2.10
C ASP A 745 15.43 21.15 3.43
N ASP A 746 14.61 20.81 4.43
CA ASP A 746 14.52 21.51 5.70
C ASP A 746 15.56 21.04 6.71
N VAL A 747 16.00 19.79 6.66
CA VAL A 747 16.91 19.19 7.66
C VAL A 747 18.24 18.84 7.04
N ALA A 748 19.33 19.38 7.59
CA ALA A 748 20.67 18.99 7.20
C ALA A 748 20.90 17.48 7.38
N ASP A 749 21.40 16.83 6.34
CA ASP A 749 21.78 15.41 6.31
C ASP A 749 20.64 14.43 6.67
N ALA A 750 19.46 14.61 6.07
CA ALA A 750 18.34 13.69 6.17
C ALA A 750 17.74 13.36 4.80
N THR A 751 17.13 12.18 4.68
CA THR A 751 16.35 11.76 3.50
C THR A 751 14.95 11.32 3.90
N ASN A 752 14.00 11.46 2.97
CA ASN A 752 12.61 11.14 3.15
C ASN A 752 12.15 10.03 2.19
N LEU A 753 11.27 9.16 2.67
CA LEU A 753 10.37 8.37 1.82
C LEU A 753 9.04 9.14 1.78
N VAL A 754 8.71 9.70 0.62
CA VAL A 754 7.55 10.59 0.45
C VAL A 754 6.40 9.85 -0.23
N TYR A 755 5.20 10.02 0.30
CA TYR A 755 3.93 9.47 -0.16
C TYR A 755 3.06 10.65 -0.55
N ASP A 756 2.85 10.86 -1.84
CA ASP A 756 1.96 11.90 -2.35
C ASP A 756 0.81 11.22 -3.08
N LEU A 757 -0.34 11.10 -2.40
CA LEU A 757 -1.47 10.27 -2.82
C LEU A 757 -2.74 11.11 -3.01
N GLU A 758 -3.51 10.79 -4.04
CA GLU A 758 -4.83 11.36 -4.29
C GLU A 758 -5.91 10.44 -3.73
N LEU A 759 -6.73 10.97 -2.80
CA LEU A 759 -7.83 10.27 -2.18
C LEU A 759 -9.18 10.72 -2.79
N LEU A 760 -10.08 9.78 -3.01
CA LEU A 760 -11.46 10.02 -3.44
C LEU A 760 -12.45 9.44 -2.44
N SER A 761 -13.34 10.27 -1.91
CA SER A 761 -14.42 9.82 -1.02
C SER A 761 -15.60 9.23 -1.80
N THR A 762 -16.47 8.50 -1.11
CA THR A 762 -17.74 7.99 -1.67
C THR A 762 -18.66 9.13 -2.14
N GLU A 763 -18.56 10.31 -1.54
CA GLU A 763 -19.27 11.54 -1.94
C GLU A 763 -18.70 12.19 -3.22
N GLY A 764 -17.54 11.74 -3.71
CA GLY A 764 -16.86 12.32 -4.87
C GLY A 764 -15.94 13.50 -4.55
N LYS A 765 -15.65 13.77 -3.27
CA LYS A 765 -14.68 14.80 -2.85
C LYS A 765 -13.26 14.25 -2.99
N ARG A 766 -12.34 15.11 -3.45
CA ARG A 766 -10.92 14.79 -3.62
C ARG A 766 -10.08 15.43 -2.52
N TYR A 767 -9.10 14.67 -2.04
CA TYR A 767 -8.13 15.11 -1.03
C TYR A 767 -6.73 14.69 -1.44
N THR A 768 -5.73 15.42 -0.99
CA THR A 768 -4.33 15.05 -1.14
C THR A 768 -3.80 14.57 0.20
N PHE A 769 -3.31 13.34 0.22
CA PHE A 769 -2.61 12.73 1.33
C PHE A 769 -1.11 12.90 1.09
N TYR A 770 -0.46 13.66 1.96
CA TYR A 770 0.98 13.85 1.96
C TYR A 770 1.57 13.21 3.21
N GLY A 771 2.40 12.19 3.00
CA GLY A 771 3.09 11.48 4.07
C GLY A 771 4.59 11.47 3.84
N TYR A 772 5.40 11.56 4.89
CA TYR A 772 6.84 11.29 4.76
C TYR A 772 7.39 10.50 5.94
N LYS A 773 8.34 9.60 5.65
CA LYS A 773 9.17 8.92 6.66
C LYS A 773 10.56 9.51 6.60
N ARG A 774 11.03 10.08 7.70
CA ARG A 774 12.33 10.75 7.78
C ARG A 774 13.39 9.80 8.30
N LEU A 775 14.50 9.72 7.58
CA LEU A 775 15.71 9.00 7.94
C LEU A 775 16.86 10.00 8.10
N ASP A 776 17.40 10.09 9.32
CA ASP A 776 18.47 11.01 9.69
C ASP A 776 19.55 10.30 10.53
N SER A 777 20.64 11.02 10.83
CA SER A 777 21.75 10.52 11.64
C SER A 777 21.39 10.21 13.09
N ALA A 778 20.20 10.60 13.59
CA ALA A 778 19.73 10.20 14.91
C ALA A 778 19.53 8.67 15.02
N ALA A 779 19.38 7.98 13.88
CA ALA A 779 19.29 6.53 13.77
C ALA A 779 20.65 5.82 13.96
N SER A 780 21.77 6.53 13.91
CA SER A 780 23.14 5.97 13.97
C SER A 780 23.34 5.10 15.21
N PHE A 781 23.77 3.86 14.99
CA PHE A 781 23.98 2.82 16.00
C PHE A 781 22.78 2.62 16.96
N SER A 782 21.56 2.92 16.51
CA SER A 782 20.33 2.75 17.31
C SER A 782 19.31 1.93 16.52
N VAL A 783 19.08 0.70 16.98
CA VAL A 783 18.07 -0.20 16.38
C VAL A 783 16.66 0.38 16.54
N SER A 784 16.32 0.87 17.75
CA SER A 784 15.00 1.43 18.03
C SER A 784 14.70 2.68 17.20
N ARG A 785 15.67 3.58 17.00
CA ARG A 785 15.46 4.79 16.19
C ARG A 785 15.47 4.50 14.70
N THR A 786 16.32 3.59 14.22
CA THR A 786 16.26 3.10 12.83
C THR A 786 14.89 2.49 12.54
N TRP A 787 14.36 1.72 13.49
CA TRP A 787 13.02 1.15 13.41
C TRP A 787 11.94 2.24 13.32
N ASN A 788 11.94 3.21 14.24
CA ASN A 788 10.98 4.31 14.19
C ASN A 788 11.09 5.11 12.88
N ALA A 789 12.30 5.47 12.44
CA ALA A 789 12.51 6.21 11.20
C ALA A 789 11.98 5.49 9.94
N THR A 790 11.99 4.15 9.93
CA THR A 790 11.51 3.35 8.80
C THR A 790 10.03 2.97 8.90
N THR A 791 9.40 3.14 10.07
CA THR A 791 8.02 2.71 10.33
C THR A 791 7.05 3.86 10.62
N THR A 792 7.53 5.03 11.01
CA THR A 792 6.72 6.21 11.33
C THR A 792 6.52 7.10 10.11
N LEU A 793 5.26 7.28 9.72
CA LEU A 793 4.82 8.15 8.63
C LEU A 793 4.12 9.40 9.19
N PHE A 794 4.77 10.55 9.03
CA PHE A 794 4.20 11.84 9.35
C PHE A 794 3.23 12.24 8.24
N THR A 795 1.95 12.39 8.57
CA THR A 795 0.86 12.42 7.60
C THR A 795 0.06 13.71 7.71
N THR A 796 -0.21 14.33 6.56
CA THR A 796 -1.08 15.50 6.42
C THR A 796 -2.10 15.23 5.32
N ILE A 797 -3.36 15.60 5.54
CA ILE A 797 -4.42 15.53 4.54
C ILE A 797 -4.86 16.96 4.24
N THR A 798 -4.91 17.28 2.96
CA THR A 798 -5.33 18.58 2.44
C THR A 798 -6.51 18.41 1.50
N ARG A 799 -7.38 19.40 1.46
CA ARG A 799 -8.48 19.49 0.49
C ARG A 799 -7.96 20.10 -0.82
N SER A 800 -8.74 19.98 -1.89
CA SER A 800 -8.41 20.47 -3.24
C SER A 800 -8.11 21.97 -3.34
N ASP A 801 -8.51 22.79 -2.37
CA ASP A 801 -8.20 24.23 -2.26
C ASP A 801 -6.86 24.52 -1.56
N GLY A 802 -6.12 23.47 -1.17
CA GLY A 802 -4.85 23.57 -0.46
C GLY A 802 -5.00 23.70 1.06
N MET A 803 -6.22 23.77 1.60
CA MET A 803 -6.45 23.84 3.04
C MET A 803 -6.14 22.49 3.69
N MET A 804 -5.24 22.50 4.68
CA MET A 804 -4.99 21.34 5.54
C MET A 804 -6.24 21.06 6.38
N ILE A 805 -6.61 19.79 6.55
CA ILE A 805 -7.80 19.39 7.31
C ILE A 805 -7.51 18.31 8.35
N ALA A 806 -6.41 17.57 8.17
CA ALA A 806 -5.99 16.58 9.15
C ALA A 806 -4.48 16.45 9.20
N LYS A 807 -3.96 16.13 10.39
CA LYS A 807 -2.54 15.94 10.64
C LYS A 807 -2.32 14.87 11.70
N GLY A 808 -1.28 14.06 11.56
CA GLY A 808 -0.93 13.07 12.58
C GLY A 808 0.10 12.06 12.11
N ILE A 809 0.12 10.89 12.76
CA ILE A 809 1.19 9.90 12.58
C ILE A 809 0.57 8.53 12.36
N LEU A 810 1.05 7.84 11.32
CA LEU A 810 0.75 6.44 11.05
C LEU A 810 2.01 5.59 11.27
N HIS A 811 1.84 4.36 11.75
CA HIS A 811 2.93 3.44 12.01
C HIS A 811 2.76 2.15 11.20
N LEU A 812 3.86 1.65 10.66
CA LEU A 812 3.93 0.33 10.04
C LEU A 812 4.01 -0.76 11.12
N SER A 813 3.06 -1.70 11.13
CA SER A 813 3.08 -2.78 12.12
C SER A 813 4.12 -3.87 11.80
N LEU A 814 4.68 -4.51 12.84
CA LEU A 814 5.68 -5.60 12.71
C LEU A 814 5.18 -6.78 11.83
N ARG A 815 3.88 -7.11 11.92
CA ARG A 815 3.26 -8.15 11.08
C ARG A 815 3.15 -7.73 9.62
N SER A 816 2.84 -6.46 9.36
CA SER A 816 2.76 -5.91 8.01
C SER A 816 4.12 -5.89 7.34
N LEU A 817 5.21 -5.50 8.02
CA LEU A 817 6.55 -5.53 7.44
C LEU A 817 6.98 -6.94 6.97
N LEU A 818 6.68 -7.99 7.75
CA LEU A 818 6.94 -9.38 7.35
C LEU A 818 6.12 -9.81 6.13
N SER A 819 4.88 -9.33 6.04
CA SER A 819 4.03 -9.49 4.85
C SER A 819 4.61 -8.74 3.65
N THR A 820 5.00 -7.46 3.82
CA THR A 820 5.61 -6.62 2.78
C THR A 820 6.85 -7.28 2.18
N MET A 821 7.77 -7.76 3.03
CA MET A 821 9.01 -8.44 2.59
C MET A 821 8.75 -9.76 1.85
N THR A 822 7.66 -10.46 2.17
CA THR A 822 7.26 -11.70 1.47
C THR A 822 6.41 -11.44 0.22
N CYS A 823 5.85 -10.24 0.08
CA CYS A 823 5.00 -9.82 -1.05
C CYS A 823 5.76 -9.07 -2.15
N ILE A 824 7.05 -8.77 -1.98
CA ILE A 824 7.92 -8.27 -3.05
C ILE A 824 7.93 -9.29 -4.20
N ARG A 825 7.31 -8.91 -5.32
CA ARG A 825 7.28 -9.69 -6.57
C ARG A 825 7.78 -8.84 -7.74
N SER A 826 8.39 -9.49 -8.72
CA SER A 826 8.64 -8.87 -10.03
C SER A 826 7.31 -8.45 -10.70
N ARG A 827 7.35 -7.35 -11.46
CA ARG A 827 6.17 -6.82 -12.19
C ARG A 827 5.61 -7.76 -13.25
N ILE A 828 6.45 -8.63 -13.83
CA ILE A 828 6.10 -9.55 -14.91
C ILE A 828 6.23 -11.01 -14.42
N ASN A 829 5.41 -11.92 -14.94
CA ASN A 829 5.61 -13.37 -14.77
C ASN A 829 6.91 -13.82 -15.48
N VAL A 830 8.05 -13.65 -14.81
CA VAL A 830 9.37 -14.05 -15.30
C VAL A 830 9.83 -15.37 -14.67
N SER A 831 10.82 -16.01 -15.29
CA SER A 831 11.47 -17.20 -14.74
C SER A 831 11.92 -16.98 -13.29
N TYR A 832 11.80 -18.01 -12.43
CA TYR A 832 12.13 -17.96 -11.00
C TYR A 832 13.50 -17.35 -10.69
N LYS A 833 14.50 -17.54 -11.58
CA LYS A 833 15.83 -16.95 -11.44
C LYS A 833 15.84 -15.42 -11.59
N MET A 834 15.06 -14.89 -12.54
CA MET A 834 14.99 -13.44 -12.79
C MET A 834 14.17 -12.75 -11.69
N ASP A 835 13.09 -13.37 -11.22
CA ASP A 835 12.32 -12.88 -10.07
C ASP A 835 13.20 -12.80 -8.80
N LEU A 836 14.01 -13.83 -8.52
CA LEU A 836 14.94 -13.82 -7.39
C LEU A 836 16.01 -12.74 -7.52
N TYR A 837 16.51 -12.50 -8.74
CA TYR A 837 17.50 -11.45 -9.02
C TYR A 837 16.94 -10.04 -8.77
N ALA A 838 15.75 -9.73 -9.32
CA ALA A 838 15.06 -8.46 -9.12
C ALA A 838 14.80 -8.18 -7.62
N ARG A 839 14.37 -9.20 -6.87
CA ARG A 839 14.19 -9.13 -5.40
C ARG A 839 15.49 -8.81 -4.68
N ALA A 840 16.56 -9.56 -4.96
CA ALA A 840 17.84 -9.41 -4.28
C ALA A 840 18.46 -8.02 -4.52
N ARG A 841 18.35 -7.50 -5.74
CA ARG A 841 18.90 -6.19 -6.13
C ARG A 841 18.12 -5.02 -5.51
N SER A 842 16.79 -5.08 -5.54
CA SER A 842 15.95 -4.06 -4.91
C SER A 842 16.15 -4.05 -3.40
N PHE A 843 16.21 -5.24 -2.78
CA PHE A 843 16.55 -5.36 -1.36
C PHE A 843 17.92 -4.74 -1.04
N LYS A 844 18.93 -4.96 -1.88
CA LYS A 844 20.25 -4.32 -1.73
C LYS A 844 20.16 -2.79 -1.76
N PHE A 845 19.34 -2.20 -2.63
CA PHE A 845 19.14 -0.75 -2.69
C PHE A 845 18.54 -0.21 -1.37
N PHE A 846 17.44 -0.79 -0.89
CA PHE A 846 16.80 -0.36 0.37
C PHE A 846 17.73 -0.54 1.57
N VAL A 847 18.41 -1.69 1.68
CA VAL A 847 19.35 -1.96 2.78
C VAL A 847 20.54 -0.99 2.74
N LYS A 848 21.10 -0.70 1.56
CA LYS A 848 22.22 0.24 1.41
C LYS A 848 21.85 1.64 1.94
N ASN A 849 20.69 2.17 1.54
CA ASN A 849 20.25 3.52 1.94
C ASN A 849 19.78 3.60 3.39
N ILE A 850 19.23 2.53 3.97
CA ILE A 850 18.93 2.52 5.41
C ILE A 850 20.23 2.40 6.22
N ALA A 851 21.13 1.49 5.82
CA ALA A 851 22.39 1.25 6.51
C ALA A 851 23.31 2.47 6.50
N SER A 852 23.26 3.34 5.47
CA SER A 852 24.06 4.56 5.44
C SER A 852 23.77 5.46 6.64
N TYR A 853 22.53 5.59 7.09
CA TYR A 853 22.20 6.41 8.27
C TYR A 853 22.35 5.64 9.60
N SER A 854 22.07 4.34 9.63
CA SER A 854 22.32 3.51 10.81
C SER A 854 23.82 3.36 11.13
N LEU A 855 24.69 3.52 10.13
CA LEU A 855 26.15 3.47 10.24
C LEU A 855 26.76 4.80 9.76
N ALA A 856 26.19 5.93 10.17
CA ALA A 856 26.50 7.27 9.65
C ALA A 856 28.01 7.59 9.50
N PRO A 857 28.90 7.27 10.47
CA PRO A 857 30.35 7.55 10.33
C PRO A 857 31.04 6.83 9.17
N PHE A 858 30.46 5.74 8.67
CA PHE A 858 31.02 4.92 7.60
C PHE A 858 30.47 5.30 6.20
N ARG A 859 29.62 6.33 6.12
CA ARG A 859 29.18 6.88 4.82
C ARG A 859 30.37 7.39 4.02
N PRO A 860 30.31 7.37 2.67
CA PRO A 860 31.28 8.10 1.85
C PRO A 860 31.33 9.56 2.28
N LEU A 861 32.55 10.12 2.41
CA LEU A 861 32.71 11.53 2.74
C LEU A 861 32.12 12.40 1.64
N GLN A 862 31.37 13.40 2.07
CA GLN A 862 30.92 14.48 1.24
C GLN A 862 31.98 15.59 1.28
N TYR A 863 32.64 15.78 0.14
CA TYR A 863 33.55 16.89 -0.08
C TYR A 863 32.77 18.13 -0.49
N PRO A 864 33.24 19.35 -0.17
CA PRO A 864 32.58 20.58 -0.58
C PRO A 864 32.38 20.64 -2.09
N SER A 865 31.25 21.21 -2.52
CA SER A 865 30.91 21.42 -3.92
C SER A 865 31.92 22.33 -4.61
N LEU A 866 31.93 22.30 -5.95
CA LEU A 866 32.66 23.31 -6.71
C LEU A 866 32.02 24.67 -6.44
N PHE A 867 32.83 25.73 -6.26
CA PHE A 867 32.35 27.10 -6.04
C PHE A 867 31.40 27.64 -7.12
N THR A 868 31.30 26.96 -8.26
CA THR A 868 30.35 27.26 -9.35
C THR A 868 28.95 26.68 -9.11
N ASP A 869 28.77 25.75 -8.19
CA ASP A 869 27.49 25.14 -7.87
C ASP A 869 26.69 26.06 -6.93
N THR A 870 25.53 26.51 -7.40
CA THR A 870 24.63 27.43 -6.68
C THR A 870 23.28 26.77 -6.38
N SER A 871 23.21 25.44 -6.39
CA SER A 871 21.97 24.70 -6.10
C SER A 871 21.38 25.11 -4.75
N GLY A 872 20.11 25.53 -4.75
CA GLY A 872 19.42 25.99 -3.53
C GLY A 872 19.73 27.43 -3.10
N TYR A 873 20.46 28.21 -3.91
CA TYR A 873 20.65 29.64 -3.64
C TYR A 873 19.41 30.43 -4.02
N ILE A 874 19.09 31.41 -3.19
CA ILE A 874 18.07 32.42 -3.40
C ILE A 874 18.77 33.68 -3.89
N GLN A 875 18.19 34.38 -4.87
CA GLN A 875 18.74 35.63 -5.36
C GLN A 875 18.70 36.70 -4.26
N LYS A 876 19.86 37.31 -3.97
CA LYS A 876 20.02 38.34 -2.92
C LYS A 876 20.60 39.64 -3.50
N PRO A 877 20.41 40.79 -2.83
CA PRO A 877 21.04 42.05 -3.22
C PRO A 877 22.58 41.95 -3.20
N ILE A 878 23.21 42.44 -4.26
CA ILE A 878 24.67 42.43 -4.41
C ILE A 878 25.26 43.60 -3.61
N PRO A 879 26.25 43.37 -2.72
CA PRO A 879 26.89 44.45 -1.98
C PRO A 879 27.79 45.32 -2.87
N ILE A 880 27.93 46.58 -2.48
CA ILE A 880 29.03 47.43 -2.95
C ILE A 880 30.30 46.99 -2.20
N ALA A 881 31.37 46.68 -2.93
CA ALA A 881 32.66 46.30 -2.35
C ALA A 881 33.68 47.44 -2.53
N THR A 882 34.40 47.78 -1.47
CA THR A 882 35.51 48.73 -1.50
C THR A 882 36.70 48.19 -0.71
N ARG A 883 37.91 48.62 -1.03
CA ARG A 883 39.12 48.27 -0.26
C ARG A 883 39.48 49.39 0.70
N ILE A 884 39.92 49.00 1.90
CA ILE A 884 40.37 49.88 2.98
C ILE A 884 41.78 49.44 3.37
N THR A 885 42.66 50.41 3.60
CA THR A 885 44.04 50.17 4.06
C THR A 885 44.14 50.51 5.55
N ALA A 886 44.60 49.56 6.35
CA ALA A 886 44.91 49.75 7.77
C ALA A 886 46.25 50.50 7.95
N GLU A 887 46.49 51.02 9.17
CA GLU A 887 47.69 51.84 9.47
C GLU A 887 49.02 51.10 9.30
N ASP A 888 49.01 49.77 9.37
CA ASP A 888 50.18 48.91 9.12
C ASP A 888 50.34 48.52 7.64
N GLY A 889 49.61 49.19 6.73
CA GLY A 889 49.72 49.02 5.29
C GLY A 889 48.97 47.82 4.71
N LYS A 890 48.19 47.10 5.52
CA LYS A 890 47.41 45.94 5.06
C LYS A 890 46.06 46.36 4.49
N GLU A 891 45.71 45.79 3.35
CA GLU A 891 44.41 46.02 2.71
C GLU A 891 43.40 44.93 3.08
N PHE A 892 42.16 45.36 3.31
CA PHE A 892 41.02 44.47 3.49
C PHE A 892 39.77 45.03 2.80
N GLU A 893 38.78 44.18 2.55
CA GLU A 893 37.54 44.58 1.87
C GLU A 893 36.44 44.98 2.85
N MET A 894 35.65 45.98 2.47
CA MET A 894 34.42 46.39 3.13
C MET A 894 33.24 46.18 2.17
N LYS A 895 32.24 45.42 2.63
CA LYS A 895 31.00 45.18 1.90
C LYS A 895 29.89 46.06 2.46
N ILE A 896 29.15 46.74 1.58
CA ILE A 896 28.09 47.66 1.96
C ILE A 896 26.76 47.26 1.31
N TRP A 897 25.70 47.22 2.12
CA TRP A 897 24.32 47.10 1.66
C TRP A 897 23.56 48.38 1.97
N GLU A 898 22.91 48.89 0.93
CA GLU A 898 21.96 49.98 1.05
C GLU A 898 20.62 49.50 1.63
N ARG A 899 19.79 50.46 2.04
CA ARG A 899 18.46 50.21 2.60
C ARG A 899 17.55 49.52 1.58
N SER A 900 16.64 48.68 2.05
CA SER A 900 15.65 48.06 1.16
C SER A 900 14.71 49.12 0.57
N PRO A 901 14.36 49.04 -0.74
CA PRO A 901 13.46 50.00 -1.38
C PRO A 901 12.11 50.12 -0.64
N GLY A 902 11.62 51.35 -0.47
CA GLY A 902 10.32 51.61 0.18
C GLY A 902 10.33 51.58 1.72
N THR A 903 11.49 51.44 2.36
CA THR A 903 11.61 51.43 3.83
C THR A 903 11.89 52.82 4.40
N ARG A 904 11.38 53.11 5.61
CA ARG A 904 11.67 54.37 6.32
C ARG A 904 13.12 54.39 6.77
N ALA A 905 13.87 55.40 6.35
CA ALA A 905 15.28 55.56 6.71
C ALA A 905 15.49 55.64 8.24
N LYS A 906 16.45 54.87 8.74
CA LYS A 906 17.00 54.98 10.09
C LYS A 906 18.35 55.67 10.06
N ASP A 907 18.63 56.46 11.10
CA ASP A 907 19.84 57.30 11.16
C ASP A 907 21.09 56.57 11.64
N ILE A 908 20.95 55.40 12.26
CA ILE A 908 22.07 54.63 12.80
C ILE A 908 22.60 53.63 11.76
N PRO A 909 23.88 53.75 11.34
CA PRO A 909 24.54 52.73 10.54
C PRO A 909 24.91 51.51 11.39
N ILE A 910 24.71 50.31 10.84
CA ILE A 910 25.05 49.06 11.50
C ILE A 910 26.33 48.49 10.87
N MET A 911 27.34 48.25 11.70
CA MET A 911 28.55 47.55 11.28
C MET A 911 28.58 46.14 11.86
N LEU A 912 28.62 45.12 11.01
CA LEU A 912 28.67 43.71 11.42
C LEU A 912 30.09 43.16 11.20
N ILE A 913 30.79 42.79 12.26
CA ILE A 913 32.17 42.28 12.20
C ILE A 913 32.14 40.74 12.28
N PRO A 914 32.56 40.02 11.22
CA PRO A 914 32.58 38.56 11.19
C PRO A 914 33.70 37.98 12.07
N GLY A 915 33.63 36.67 12.34
CA GLY A 915 34.62 35.92 13.11
C GLY A 915 35.81 35.42 12.26
N ALA A 916 36.64 34.54 12.82
CA ALA A 916 37.67 33.86 12.05
C ALA A 916 37.11 32.80 11.12
N SER A 917 37.86 32.57 10.03
CA SER A 917 37.54 31.58 9.00
C SER A 917 36.25 31.84 8.24
N VAL A 918 35.63 33.01 8.40
CA VAL A 918 34.35 33.38 7.78
C VAL A 918 34.41 34.79 7.20
N ASN A 919 33.58 35.05 6.19
CA ASN A 919 33.45 36.34 5.52
C ASN A 919 32.05 36.96 5.77
N GLU A 920 31.65 37.92 4.95
CA GLU A 920 30.33 38.58 5.04
C GLU A 920 29.14 37.62 4.91
N GLN A 921 29.32 36.46 4.27
CA GLN A 921 28.23 35.56 3.95
C GLN A 921 27.59 34.94 5.20
N ILE A 922 28.25 34.92 6.36
CA ILE A 922 27.61 34.46 7.61
C ILE A 922 26.43 35.35 8.05
N PHE A 923 26.42 36.62 7.63
CA PHE A 923 25.31 37.54 7.85
C PHE A 923 24.41 37.68 6.62
N ALA A 924 24.93 37.37 5.42
CA ALA A 924 24.29 37.56 4.12
C ALA A 924 24.04 36.23 3.37
N LEU A 925 23.66 35.15 4.07
CA LEU A 925 23.53 33.83 3.46
C LEU A 925 22.53 33.82 2.29
N PRO A 926 22.91 33.26 1.12
CA PRO A 926 22.00 33.12 -0.02
C PRO A 926 21.10 31.88 0.11
N THR A 927 21.33 30.99 1.08
CA THR A 927 20.64 29.70 1.22
C THR A 927 19.40 29.76 2.12
N ILE A 928 19.12 30.90 2.75
CA ILE A 928 17.96 31.09 3.64
C ILE A 928 17.08 32.28 3.18
N PRO A 929 15.75 32.21 3.35
CA PRO A 929 14.85 33.27 2.89
C PRO A 929 15.15 34.65 3.50
N THR A 930 15.49 34.72 4.79
CA THR A 930 15.79 35.96 5.51
C THR A 930 17.08 35.81 6.30
N ASN A 931 18.15 36.47 5.85
CA ASN A 931 19.43 36.56 6.59
C ASN A 931 19.51 37.87 7.42
N ALA A 932 20.60 38.08 8.15
CA ALA A 932 20.73 39.24 9.04
C ALA A 932 20.80 40.57 8.26
N ILE A 933 21.48 40.59 7.11
CA ILE A 933 21.53 41.77 6.25
C ILE A 933 20.13 42.10 5.71
N ASP A 934 19.42 41.13 5.16
CA ASP A 934 18.05 41.30 4.66
C ASP A 934 17.13 41.85 5.78
N TYR A 935 17.26 41.29 6.99
CA TYR A 935 16.46 41.68 8.14
C TYR A 935 16.72 43.15 8.54
N PHE A 936 17.97 43.56 8.73
CA PHE A 936 18.26 44.94 9.18
C PHE A 936 18.10 46.00 8.08
N THR A 937 18.40 45.67 6.82
CA THR A 937 18.14 46.58 5.68
C THR A 937 16.64 46.77 5.43
N SER A 938 15.81 45.74 5.68
CA SER A 938 14.34 45.86 5.64
C SER A 938 13.76 46.76 6.75
N LEU A 939 14.51 46.97 7.84
CA LEU A 939 14.14 47.90 8.91
C LEU A 939 14.63 49.33 8.65
N GLY A 940 15.30 49.58 7.52
CA GLY A 940 15.74 50.91 7.09
C GLY A 940 17.17 51.29 7.51
N HIS A 941 17.98 50.35 8.00
CA HIS A 941 19.40 50.57 8.32
C HIS A 941 20.30 50.33 7.10
N LYS A 942 21.45 50.99 7.07
CA LYS A 942 22.57 50.64 6.19
C LYS A 942 23.49 49.66 6.91
N CYS A 943 23.96 48.65 6.20
CA CYS A 943 24.80 47.61 6.78
C CYS A 943 26.20 47.60 6.16
N TYR A 944 27.22 47.57 7.03
CA TYR A 944 28.64 47.58 6.70
C TYR A 944 29.31 46.32 7.25
N VAL A 945 30.07 45.59 6.45
CA VAL A 945 30.73 44.35 6.86
C VAL A 945 32.20 44.35 6.43
N PRO A 946 33.15 44.57 7.36
CA PRO A 946 34.58 44.46 7.06
C PRO A 946 35.05 43.00 7.06
N ILE A 947 35.78 42.59 6.03
CA ILE A 947 36.44 41.28 5.94
C ILE A 947 37.85 41.40 6.53
N ILE A 948 37.93 41.39 7.86
CA ILE A 948 39.17 41.58 8.63
C ILE A 948 40.24 40.52 8.31
N ARG A 949 41.52 40.83 8.58
CA ARG A 949 42.67 40.05 8.12
C ARG A 949 42.71 38.58 8.55
N PHE A 950 42.06 38.18 9.64
CA PHE A 950 41.96 36.77 10.07
C PHE A 950 40.67 36.06 9.62
N GLY A 951 39.79 36.77 8.90
CA GLY A 951 38.47 36.29 8.49
C GLY A 951 38.56 35.22 7.41
N TYR A 952 38.68 35.62 6.15
CA TYR A 952 38.61 34.70 5.01
C TYR A 952 39.57 35.14 3.90
N GLY A 953 40.18 34.18 3.19
CA GLY A 953 40.99 34.45 2.00
C GLY A 953 42.50 34.59 2.26
N SER A 954 43.22 35.23 1.33
CA SER A 954 44.69 35.26 1.32
C SER A 954 45.30 35.97 2.52
N ALA A 955 44.66 37.04 3.01
CA ALA A 955 45.11 37.78 4.20
C ALA A 955 45.19 36.89 5.45
N ALA A 956 44.21 36.01 5.64
CA ALA A 956 44.17 35.09 6.80
C ALA A 956 45.35 34.12 6.83
N ARG A 957 45.96 33.84 5.68
CA ARG A 957 47.11 32.93 5.56
C ARG A 957 48.44 33.54 6.01
N LEU A 958 48.50 34.87 6.17
CA LEU A 958 49.70 35.57 6.62
C LEU A 958 49.99 35.33 8.12
N GLY A 959 48.95 34.98 8.89
CA GLY A 959 49.11 34.51 10.26
C GLY A 959 49.21 35.58 11.33
N ASP A 960 48.70 36.77 11.04
CA ASP A 960 48.48 37.86 12.00
C ASP A 960 47.58 37.42 13.15
N THR A 961 47.65 38.11 14.28
CA THR A 961 46.93 37.77 15.51
C THR A 961 45.60 38.53 15.66
N ALA A 962 44.84 38.18 16.72
CA ALA A 962 43.65 38.95 17.11
C ALA A 962 44.03 40.38 17.54
N TYR A 963 45.24 40.56 18.10
CA TYR A 963 45.74 41.88 18.49
C TYR A 963 46.07 42.74 17.27
N ASP A 964 46.68 42.18 16.23
CA ASP A 964 47.03 42.94 15.02
C ASP A 964 45.79 43.48 14.30
N SER A 965 44.68 42.74 14.38
CA SER A 965 43.42 43.07 13.71
C SER A 965 42.65 44.23 14.33
N ARG A 966 43.08 44.74 15.50
CA ARG A 966 42.54 45.98 16.09
C ARG A 966 42.67 47.17 15.14
N LEU A 967 43.72 47.17 14.31
CA LEU A 967 43.96 48.21 13.30
C LEU A 967 42.95 48.14 12.16
N ASP A 968 42.49 46.94 11.77
CA ASP A 968 41.42 46.77 10.77
C ASP A 968 40.10 47.29 11.32
N VAL A 969 39.77 46.97 12.58
CA VAL A 969 38.54 47.44 13.23
C VAL A 969 38.52 48.97 13.28
N ARG A 970 39.64 49.59 13.69
CA ARG A 970 39.79 51.05 13.70
C ARG A 970 39.61 51.67 12.31
N ALA A 971 40.30 51.14 11.30
CA ALA A 971 40.20 51.63 9.93
C ALA A 971 38.78 51.48 9.35
N ALA A 972 38.11 50.35 9.61
CA ALA A 972 36.73 50.09 9.21
C ALA A 972 35.76 51.09 9.86
N MET A 973 35.88 51.32 11.16
CA MET A 973 35.01 52.28 11.87
C MET A 973 35.25 53.72 11.41
N LYS A 974 36.51 54.10 11.21
CA LYS A 974 36.86 55.43 10.68
C LYS A 974 36.21 55.66 9.31
N TYR A 975 36.32 54.69 8.41
CA TYR A 975 35.69 54.73 7.09
C TYR A 975 34.16 54.88 7.16
N VAL A 976 33.48 54.09 8.01
CA VAL A 976 32.01 54.19 8.17
C VAL A 976 31.63 55.57 8.71
N ARG A 977 32.37 56.11 9.68
CA ARG A 977 32.09 57.44 10.23
C ARG A 977 32.29 58.54 9.21
N GLU A 978 33.37 58.50 8.42
CA GLU A 978 33.60 59.48 7.35
C GLU A 978 32.47 59.46 6.32
N ARG A 979 31.97 58.27 5.98
CA ARG A 979 30.88 58.10 5.00
C ARG A 979 29.49 58.44 5.53
N GLU A 980 29.28 58.31 6.84
CA GLU A 980 28.02 58.58 7.53
C GLU A 980 28.07 59.89 8.33
N GLU A 981 28.85 60.88 7.87
CA GLU A 981 28.90 62.25 8.41
C GLU A 981 29.19 62.32 9.92
N GLY A 982 30.05 61.43 10.41
CA GLY A 982 30.50 61.38 11.80
C GLY A 982 29.53 60.73 12.79
N ARG A 983 28.38 60.21 12.32
CA ARG A 983 27.36 59.53 13.14
C ARG A 983 27.94 58.37 13.95
N LYS A 984 27.35 58.12 15.13
CA LYS A 984 27.72 56.98 15.98
C LYS A 984 27.22 55.66 15.36
N ILE A 985 28.04 54.63 15.43
CA ILE A 985 27.81 53.32 14.79
C ILE A 985 27.21 52.34 15.80
N TYR A 986 26.26 51.51 15.38
CA TYR A 986 25.89 50.33 16.14
C TYR A 986 26.69 49.12 15.65
N VAL A 987 27.40 48.44 16.54
CA VAL A 987 28.34 47.37 16.15
C VAL A 987 27.79 45.99 16.55
N ILE A 988 27.67 45.07 15.59
CA ILE A 988 27.36 43.66 15.82
C ILE A 988 28.64 42.88 15.57
N ALA A 989 29.34 42.46 16.63
CA ALA A 989 30.60 41.76 16.50
C ALA A 989 30.45 40.28 16.88
N HIS A 990 30.85 39.37 15.99
CA HIS A 990 30.71 37.93 16.21
C HIS A 990 32.05 37.24 16.49
N CYS A 991 32.07 36.42 17.54
CA CYS A 991 33.20 35.58 17.93
C CYS A 991 34.52 36.36 17.97
N LEU A 992 35.49 36.06 17.11
CA LEU A 992 36.78 36.76 17.12
C LEU A 992 36.70 38.20 16.62
N GLY A 993 35.67 38.56 15.84
CA GLY A 993 35.36 39.96 15.57
C GLY A 993 35.02 40.73 16.85
N SER A 994 34.36 40.07 17.80
CA SER A 994 34.06 40.62 19.14
C SER A 994 35.32 40.75 19.99
N ILE A 995 36.24 39.79 19.91
CA ILE A 995 37.55 39.86 20.58
C ILE A 995 38.40 41.00 20.00
N ALA A 996 38.49 41.12 18.67
CA ALA A 996 39.25 42.18 18.01
C ALA A 996 38.70 43.57 18.35
N LEU A 997 37.37 43.72 18.40
CA LEU A 997 36.72 44.94 18.87
C LEU A 997 37.03 45.21 20.34
N GLY A 998 36.95 44.20 21.21
CA GLY A 998 37.28 44.32 22.62
C GLY A 998 38.74 44.75 22.85
N ILE A 999 39.68 44.17 22.11
CA ILE A 999 41.09 44.57 22.12
C ILE A 999 41.25 46.01 21.66
N ALA A 1000 40.62 46.41 20.55
CA ALA A 1000 40.72 47.78 20.03
C ALA A 1000 40.20 48.83 21.02
N LEU A 1001 39.10 48.54 21.71
CA LEU A 1001 38.54 49.41 22.73
C LEU A 1001 39.42 49.47 23.99
N LEU A 1002 39.82 48.31 24.52
CA LEU A 1002 40.63 48.25 25.74
C LEU A 1002 42.04 48.82 25.53
N ASN A 1003 42.63 48.63 24.35
CA ASN A 1003 43.95 49.17 24.01
C ASN A 1003 43.90 50.68 23.68
N GLY A 1004 42.71 51.23 23.42
CA GLY A 1004 42.48 52.66 23.14
C GLY A 1004 42.63 53.05 21.66
N ASP A 1005 42.61 52.09 20.74
CA ASP A 1005 42.68 52.34 19.30
C ASP A 1005 41.34 52.86 18.74
N VAL A 1006 40.22 52.52 19.38
CA VAL A 1006 38.87 52.97 19.04
C VAL A 1006 38.26 53.71 20.22
N ASP A 1007 37.71 54.90 19.96
CA ASP A 1007 37.04 55.71 20.97
C ASP A 1007 35.60 55.22 21.21
N ALA A 1008 35.21 55.04 22.47
CA ALA A 1008 33.85 54.67 22.87
C ALA A 1008 32.77 55.61 22.30
N ASN A 1009 33.10 56.89 22.12
CA ASN A 1009 32.19 57.88 21.54
C ASN A 1009 31.81 57.59 20.10
N TRP A 1010 32.53 56.72 19.39
CA TRP A 1010 32.20 56.30 18.04
C TRP A 1010 31.05 55.28 18.02
N ILE A 1011 30.75 54.65 19.16
CA ILE A 1011 29.78 53.58 19.30
C ILE A 1011 28.50 54.11 19.95
N LYS A 1012 27.35 53.83 19.31
CA LYS A 1012 26.03 54.13 19.88
C LYS A 1012 25.56 53.02 20.82
N GLY A 1013 25.89 51.77 20.46
CA GLY A 1013 25.67 50.56 21.22
C GLY A 1013 26.29 49.37 20.47
N MET A 1014 26.46 48.24 21.14
CA MET A 1014 27.03 47.05 20.50
C MET A 1014 26.42 45.74 20.97
N THR A 1015 26.39 44.76 20.07
CA THR A 1015 26.08 43.36 20.37
C THR A 1015 27.35 42.52 20.23
N CYS A 1016 27.80 41.95 21.34
CA CYS A 1016 28.97 41.09 21.42
C CYS A 1016 28.50 39.62 21.41
N SER A 1017 28.68 38.94 20.29
CA SER A 1017 28.17 37.58 20.06
C SER A 1017 29.22 36.51 20.38
N GLN A 1018 28.82 35.55 21.20
CA GLN A 1018 29.49 34.34 21.70
C GLN A 1018 30.63 34.55 22.71
N VAL A 1019 31.39 35.64 22.59
CA VAL A 1019 32.54 35.98 23.46
C VAL A 1019 32.82 37.48 23.40
N PHE A 1020 33.53 38.05 24.38
CA PHE A 1020 34.02 39.44 24.35
C PHE A 1020 35.39 39.59 25.03
N THR A 1021 35.45 39.98 26.31
CA THR A 1021 36.71 40.21 27.06
C THR A 1021 37.22 38.98 27.79
N ASN A 1022 36.33 38.05 28.16
CA ASN A 1022 36.66 36.85 28.94
C ASN A 1022 36.47 35.60 28.07
N LEU A 1023 37.55 34.86 27.82
CA LEU A 1023 37.67 33.80 26.80
C LEU A 1023 37.56 32.40 27.41
N ILE A 1024 36.38 32.03 27.90
CA ILE A 1024 36.16 30.72 28.53
C ILE A 1024 35.74 29.69 27.48
N PHE A 1025 36.63 28.76 27.13
CA PHE A 1025 36.34 27.66 26.20
C PHE A 1025 35.27 26.68 26.73
N SER A 1026 34.57 26.00 25.82
CA SER A 1026 33.75 24.84 26.18
C SER A 1026 34.60 23.71 26.79
N LYS A 1027 34.00 22.74 27.48
CA LYS A 1027 34.76 21.67 28.18
C LYS A 1027 35.74 20.94 27.27
N ASP A 1028 35.29 20.53 26.09
CA ASP A 1028 36.11 19.76 25.15
C ASP A 1028 37.19 20.63 24.49
N ASN A 1029 36.87 21.89 24.22
CA ASN A 1029 37.83 22.84 23.69
C ASN A 1029 38.86 23.30 24.72
N ALA A 1030 38.50 23.39 26.00
CA ALA A 1030 39.43 23.75 27.06
C ALA A 1030 40.56 22.71 27.16
N VAL A 1031 40.25 21.42 26.98
CA VAL A 1031 41.27 20.36 26.90
C VAL A 1031 42.21 20.59 25.72
N LYS A 1032 41.67 20.95 24.55
CA LYS A 1032 42.47 21.24 23.34
C LYS A 1032 43.35 22.48 23.51
N ALA A 1033 42.78 23.57 24.02
CA ALA A 1033 43.45 24.84 24.23
C ALA A 1033 44.60 24.73 25.27
N ASN A 1034 44.41 23.92 26.32
CA ASN A 1034 45.43 23.64 27.33
C ASN A 1034 46.54 22.69 26.85
N SER A 1035 46.47 22.20 25.60
CA SER A 1035 47.43 21.23 25.06
C SER A 1035 48.21 21.80 23.85
N PRO A 1036 49.20 22.69 24.08
CA PRO A 1036 49.97 23.35 23.02
C PRO A 1036 50.78 22.36 22.16
N PHE A 1037 50.95 21.12 22.61
CA PHE A 1037 51.59 20.05 21.86
C PHE A 1037 50.85 19.71 20.56
N LEU A 1038 49.51 19.73 20.54
CA LEU A 1038 48.72 19.36 19.37
C LEU A 1038 48.94 20.33 18.20
N ILE A 1039 49.00 21.63 18.48
CA ILE A 1039 49.26 22.68 17.47
C ILE A 1039 50.69 22.54 16.93
N LYS A 1040 51.68 22.27 17.80
CA LYS A 1040 53.08 22.05 17.40
C LYS A 1040 53.24 20.81 16.50
N VAL A 1041 52.59 19.71 16.84
CA VAL A 1041 52.62 18.46 16.07
C VAL A 1041 51.98 18.65 14.69
N TYR A 1042 50.83 19.31 14.60
CA TYR A 1042 50.22 19.62 13.31
C TYR A 1042 51.12 20.51 12.46
N LYS A 1043 51.70 21.57 13.07
CA LYS A 1043 52.62 22.49 12.39
C LYS A 1043 53.83 21.78 11.79
N MET A 1044 54.33 20.75 12.46
CA MET A 1044 55.43 19.91 11.99
C MET A 1044 55.03 18.98 10.82
N MET A 1045 53.82 18.40 10.85
CA MET A 1045 53.40 17.40 9.87
C MET A 1045 52.68 17.97 8.64
N ALA A 1046 51.91 19.05 8.80
CA ALA A 1046 50.98 19.56 7.78
C ALA A 1046 51.16 21.07 7.48
N GLY A 1047 52.06 21.77 8.18
CA GLY A 1047 52.41 23.16 7.92
C GLY A 1047 51.65 24.19 8.75
N LYS A 1048 51.74 25.47 8.36
CA LYS A 1048 51.26 26.61 9.17
C LYS A 1048 49.77 26.94 9.00
N TRP A 1049 49.10 26.35 8.01
CA TRP A 1049 47.70 26.60 7.68
C TRP A 1049 46.88 25.32 7.87
N PHE A 1050 45.84 25.38 8.70
CA PHE A 1050 44.87 24.31 8.82
C PHE A 1050 43.68 24.62 7.92
N SER A 1051 43.50 23.87 6.85
CA SER A 1051 42.36 24.08 5.93
C SER A 1051 41.14 23.29 6.38
N CYS A 1052 40.00 23.97 6.52
CA CYS A 1052 38.70 23.33 6.70
C CYS A 1052 38.14 22.74 5.39
N HIS A 1053 38.81 22.97 4.26
CA HIS A 1053 38.48 22.35 2.98
C HIS A 1053 39.33 21.09 2.78
N SER A 1054 38.68 20.02 2.31
CA SER A 1054 39.38 18.86 1.78
C SER A 1054 38.95 18.61 0.35
N ARG A 1055 39.81 17.96 -0.44
CA ARG A 1055 39.51 17.53 -1.81
C ARG A 1055 39.78 16.03 -1.96
N PRO A 1056 39.10 15.33 -2.87
CA PRO A 1056 39.35 13.90 -3.12
C PRO A 1056 40.81 13.57 -3.48
N ASN A 1057 41.52 14.53 -4.10
CA ASN A 1057 42.92 14.40 -4.54
C ASN A 1057 43.93 15.01 -3.54
N SER A 1058 43.53 15.27 -2.30
CA SER A 1058 44.39 15.78 -1.23
C SER A 1058 45.56 14.83 -0.88
N SER A 1059 46.55 15.35 -0.17
CA SER A 1059 47.73 14.58 0.28
C SER A 1059 47.32 13.31 1.06
N TRP A 1060 48.20 12.30 1.12
CA TRP A 1060 47.89 11.06 1.83
C TRP A 1060 47.58 11.31 3.32
N PHE A 1061 48.26 12.27 3.95
CA PHE A 1061 48.05 12.65 5.34
C PHE A 1061 46.69 13.32 5.53
N GLU A 1062 46.30 14.24 4.64
CA GLU A 1062 44.98 14.88 4.67
C GLU A 1062 43.85 13.88 4.49
N ARG A 1063 44.01 12.91 3.59
CA ARG A 1063 43.02 11.83 3.42
C ARG A 1063 42.93 10.92 4.64
N LEU A 1064 44.06 10.61 5.29
CA LEU A 1064 44.06 9.86 6.55
C LEU A 1064 43.36 10.65 7.66
N LEU A 1065 43.67 11.95 7.78
CA LEU A 1065 43.04 12.85 8.74
C LEU A 1065 41.52 12.87 8.54
N ASP A 1066 41.03 13.04 7.31
CA ASP A 1066 39.59 13.03 7.02
C ASP A 1066 38.89 11.72 7.43
N GLN A 1067 39.58 10.57 7.35
CA GLN A 1067 39.02 9.29 7.80
C GLN A 1067 38.97 9.20 9.32
N VAL A 1068 40.01 9.68 10.01
CA VAL A 1068 40.08 9.70 11.48
C VAL A 1068 39.02 10.63 12.06
N LEU A 1069 38.82 11.81 11.46
CA LEU A 1069 37.89 12.82 11.97
C LEU A 1069 36.42 12.41 11.88
N ARG A 1070 36.06 11.41 11.07
CA ARG A 1070 34.68 10.86 11.05
C ARG A 1070 34.26 10.24 12.38
N LEU A 1071 35.24 9.85 13.20
CA LEU A 1071 35.03 9.24 14.52
C LEU A 1071 35.24 10.26 15.65
N TYR A 1072 35.42 11.55 15.32
CA TYR A 1072 35.58 12.59 16.32
C TYR A 1072 34.28 12.72 17.15
N PRO A 1073 34.37 12.76 18.50
CA PRO A 1073 33.20 12.85 19.34
C PRO A 1073 32.56 14.23 19.24
N VAL A 1074 31.41 14.32 18.57
CA VAL A 1074 30.62 15.56 18.38
C VAL A 1074 29.45 15.69 19.38
N GLY A 1075 29.46 14.89 20.46
CA GLY A 1075 28.42 14.86 21.48
C GLY A 1075 27.19 14.06 21.05
N SER A 1076 26.12 14.73 20.61
CA SER A 1076 24.87 14.07 20.24
C SER A 1076 24.99 13.32 18.90
N ARG A 1077 24.36 12.15 18.78
CA ARG A 1077 24.32 11.36 17.53
C ARG A 1077 23.68 12.12 16.35
N ARG A 1078 22.82 13.10 16.65
CA ARG A 1078 22.19 13.98 15.64
C ARG A 1078 23.19 14.89 14.94
N GLU A 1079 24.36 15.09 15.53
CA GLU A 1079 25.42 15.92 14.95
C GLU A 1079 26.39 15.12 14.07
N LEU A 1080 26.19 13.80 13.95
CA LEU A 1080 26.96 13.00 13.00
C LEU A 1080 26.52 13.34 11.58
N CYS A 1081 27.48 13.67 10.72
CA CYS A 1081 27.27 13.81 9.30
C CYS A 1081 28.48 13.26 8.54
N ASN A 1082 28.41 13.22 7.20
CA ASN A 1082 29.52 12.81 6.35
C ASN A 1082 30.27 13.98 5.70
N SER A 1083 29.99 15.22 6.09
CA SER A 1083 30.66 16.42 5.54
C SER A 1083 32.09 16.56 6.06
N THR A 1084 33.06 16.64 5.15
CA THR A 1084 34.46 16.89 5.52
C THR A 1084 34.65 18.26 6.15
N VAL A 1085 33.83 19.25 5.76
CA VAL A 1085 33.95 20.62 6.30
C VAL A 1085 33.53 20.63 7.76
N CYS A 1086 32.42 19.98 8.13
CA CYS A 1086 32.00 19.83 9.52
C CYS A 1086 33.11 19.18 10.37
N HIS A 1087 33.60 18.01 9.93
CA HIS A 1087 34.64 17.27 10.65
C HIS A 1087 35.92 18.07 10.85
N ARG A 1088 36.34 18.82 9.82
CA ARG A 1088 37.54 19.65 9.92
C ARG A 1088 37.34 20.91 10.74
N CYS A 1089 36.14 21.49 10.81
CA CYS A 1089 35.85 22.64 11.68
C CYS A 1089 35.85 22.25 13.16
N ASP A 1090 35.32 21.06 13.49
CA ASP A 1090 35.17 20.60 14.88
C ASP A 1090 36.51 20.44 15.63
N VAL A 1091 37.60 20.24 14.90
CA VAL A 1091 38.93 20.05 15.47
C VAL A 1091 39.50 21.35 16.07
N PRO A 1092 39.81 22.39 15.27
CA PRO A 1092 40.38 23.63 15.79
C PRO A 1092 39.37 24.49 16.56
N PHE A 1093 38.08 24.47 16.18
CA PHE A 1093 37.08 25.37 16.76
C PHE A 1093 36.12 24.69 17.75
N GLY A 1094 35.92 23.38 17.66
CA GLY A 1094 34.75 22.73 18.27
C GLY A 1094 33.50 22.90 17.42
N ARG A 1095 32.39 22.29 17.86
CA ARG A 1095 31.15 22.26 17.08
C ARG A 1095 30.55 23.65 16.91
N CYS A 1096 30.57 24.13 15.68
CA CYS A 1096 30.21 25.50 15.33
C CYS A 1096 28.69 25.72 15.18
N TRP A 1097 27.89 24.67 14.98
CA TRP A 1097 26.44 24.78 14.79
C TRP A 1097 25.73 23.51 15.26
N THR A 1098 24.42 23.61 15.44
CA THR A 1098 23.54 22.44 15.57
C THR A 1098 22.91 22.13 14.22
N HIS A 1099 23.03 20.88 13.73
CA HIS A 1099 22.52 20.49 12.41
C HIS A 1099 21.00 20.73 12.25
N ALA A 1100 20.23 20.68 13.34
CA ALA A 1100 18.80 20.98 13.34
C ALA A 1100 18.46 22.43 12.89
N ASN A 1101 19.41 23.36 13.05
CA ASN A 1101 19.24 24.77 12.71
C ASN A 1101 19.71 25.09 11.27
N LEU A 1102 20.34 24.13 10.59
CA LEU A 1102 20.76 24.28 9.20
C LEU A 1102 19.75 23.60 8.26
N ASN A 1103 19.48 24.23 7.12
CA ASN A 1103 18.80 23.57 6.00
C ASN A 1103 19.80 22.82 5.11
N HIS A 1104 19.31 22.00 4.18
CA HIS A 1104 20.17 21.18 3.33
C HIS A 1104 21.16 22.02 2.53
N ALA A 1105 20.69 23.09 1.88
CA ALA A 1105 21.52 23.97 1.05
C ALA A 1105 22.66 24.64 1.85
N THR A 1106 22.38 25.13 3.06
CA THR A 1106 23.41 25.75 3.91
C THR A 1106 24.48 24.72 4.31
N HIS A 1107 24.06 23.51 4.71
CA HIS A 1107 24.99 22.44 5.10
C HIS A 1107 25.83 21.94 3.91
N PHE A 1108 25.21 21.79 2.73
CA PHE A 1108 25.87 21.35 1.51
C PHE A 1108 26.98 22.34 1.08
N HIS A 1109 26.71 23.64 1.19
CA HIS A 1109 27.61 24.71 0.74
C HIS A 1109 28.50 25.30 1.85
N LEU A 1110 28.67 24.62 2.99
CA LEU A 1110 29.50 25.12 4.11
C LEU A 1110 30.94 25.50 3.68
N GLY A 1111 31.51 24.80 2.70
CA GLY A 1111 32.83 25.12 2.15
C GLY A 1111 32.91 26.48 1.46
N HIS A 1112 31.79 27.08 1.04
CA HIS A 1112 31.79 28.43 0.47
C HIS A 1112 31.88 29.50 1.55
N PHE A 1113 31.27 29.24 2.72
CA PHE A 1113 31.13 30.21 3.81
C PHE A 1113 32.26 30.13 4.85
N PHE A 1114 33.02 29.04 4.87
CA PHE A 1114 34.01 28.73 5.90
C PHE A 1114 35.36 28.31 5.29
N ASP A 1115 36.47 28.93 5.69
CA ASP A 1115 37.85 28.62 5.24
C ASP A 1115 38.67 28.02 6.40
N GLY A 1116 40.01 28.02 6.29
CA GLY A 1116 40.93 27.55 7.31
C GLY A 1116 41.37 28.60 8.34
N ILE A 1117 42.30 28.21 9.20
CA ILE A 1117 42.91 29.06 10.24
C ILE A 1117 44.43 28.89 10.27
N HIS A 1118 45.13 29.99 10.51
CA HIS A 1118 46.57 29.97 10.66
C HIS A 1118 46.98 29.52 12.08
N MET A 1119 47.99 28.65 12.18
CA MET A 1119 48.40 28.04 13.44
C MET A 1119 48.99 29.04 14.45
N ASN A 1120 49.64 30.12 14.00
CA ASN A 1120 50.11 31.16 14.93
C ASN A 1120 48.94 31.89 15.59
N PHE A 1121 47.89 32.20 14.82
CA PHE A 1121 46.69 32.84 15.33
C PHE A 1121 45.93 31.93 16.31
N LEU A 1122 45.79 30.64 15.96
CA LEU A 1122 45.20 29.64 16.85
C LEU A 1122 45.99 29.47 18.16
N SER A 1123 47.33 29.55 18.11
CA SER A 1123 48.19 29.52 19.31
C SER A 1123 47.90 30.72 20.22
N HIS A 1124 47.85 31.94 19.66
CA HIS A 1124 47.55 33.15 20.42
C HIS A 1124 46.18 33.07 21.10
N LEU A 1125 45.15 32.61 20.39
CA LEU A 1125 43.82 32.42 20.95
C LEU A 1125 43.77 31.35 22.05
N SER A 1126 44.42 30.21 21.81
CA SER A 1126 44.49 29.11 22.78
C SER A 1126 45.19 29.54 24.06
N GLU A 1127 46.28 30.30 23.95
CA GLU A 1127 47.02 30.83 25.10
C GLU A 1127 46.18 31.82 25.93
N MET A 1128 45.47 32.75 25.28
CA MET A 1128 44.59 33.70 25.98
C MET A 1128 43.47 32.99 26.76
N GLY A 1129 42.86 31.96 26.16
CA GLY A 1129 41.80 31.19 26.83
C GLY A 1129 42.29 30.09 27.77
N ALA A 1130 43.56 29.67 27.71
CA ALA A 1130 44.16 28.71 28.63
C ALA A 1130 44.66 29.38 29.92
N MET A 1131 45.16 30.62 29.83
CA MET A 1131 45.77 31.33 30.96
C MET A 1131 44.72 32.07 31.82
N PRO A 1132 44.50 31.69 33.09
CA PRO A 1132 43.65 32.46 34.01
C PRO A 1132 44.18 33.90 34.16
N PRO A 1133 43.33 34.93 34.24
CA PRO A 1133 41.85 34.92 34.35
C PRO A 1133 41.08 34.78 33.01
N HIS A 1134 41.72 34.28 31.95
CA HIS A 1134 41.15 34.07 30.61
C HIS A 1134 40.80 35.38 29.89
N HIS A 1135 41.64 36.40 30.01
CA HIS A 1135 41.41 37.71 29.42
C HIS A 1135 42.01 37.83 28.01
N VAL A 1136 41.48 38.80 27.24
CA VAL A 1136 42.11 39.25 26.00
C VAL A 1136 43.47 39.91 26.28
N ARG A 1137 44.47 39.62 25.45
CA ARG A 1137 45.88 40.02 25.68
C ARG A 1137 46.56 40.52 24.41
N THR A 1138 47.70 41.20 24.59
CA THR A 1138 48.59 41.62 23.49
C THR A 1138 49.37 40.43 22.87
N ASN A 1139 50.18 40.68 21.84
CA ASN A 1139 51.01 39.66 21.18
C ASN A 1139 52.08 39.05 22.11
N GLN A 1140 52.62 37.87 21.77
CA GLN A 1140 53.57 37.10 22.58
C GLN A 1140 54.84 37.87 23.04
N GLY A 1141 55.23 38.96 22.36
CA GLY A 1141 56.34 39.83 22.77
C GLY A 1141 56.09 40.69 24.01
N GLY A 1142 54.83 40.75 24.49
CA GLY A 1142 54.46 41.41 25.75
C GLY A 1142 53.34 40.70 26.53
N PHE A 1143 52.44 39.98 25.83
CA PHE A 1143 51.34 39.15 26.34
C PHE A 1143 50.59 39.73 27.56
N MET A 1144 50.44 41.05 27.55
CA MET A 1144 49.89 41.83 28.66
C MET A 1144 48.38 41.67 28.71
N ASP A 1145 47.83 41.59 29.92
CA ASP A 1145 46.39 41.61 30.14
C ASP A 1145 45.83 42.98 29.77
N LEU A 1146 44.80 43.00 28.93
CA LEU A 1146 44.14 44.24 28.51
C LEU A 1146 42.89 44.55 29.35
N VAL A 1147 42.37 43.60 30.12
CA VAL A 1147 41.18 43.78 30.97
C VAL A 1147 41.63 44.25 32.35
N THR A 1148 42.24 45.43 32.41
CA THR A 1148 42.62 46.11 33.65
C THR A 1148 41.58 47.17 34.02
N PRO A 1149 41.47 47.57 35.30
CA PRO A 1149 40.56 48.65 35.71
C PRO A 1149 40.72 49.92 34.89
N GLU A 1150 41.95 50.32 34.57
CA GLU A 1150 42.26 51.55 33.80
C GLU A 1150 41.78 51.46 32.35
N ASN A 1151 41.96 50.30 31.71
CA ASN A 1151 41.51 50.08 30.34
C ASN A 1151 39.99 49.94 30.26
N LEU A 1152 39.36 49.34 31.27
CA LEU A 1152 37.89 49.21 31.34
C LEU A 1152 37.21 50.58 31.37
N GLN A 1153 37.79 51.59 32.03
CA GLN A 1153 37.27 52.97 32.06
C GLN A 1153 37.06 53.55 30.66
N ARG A 1154 37.83 53.10 29.65
CA ARG A 1154 37.67 53.54 28.26
C ARG A 1154 36.34 53.12 27.63
N LEU A 1155 35.64 52.15 28.24
CA LEU A 1155 34.38 51.60 27.74
C LEU A 1155 33.17 52.13 28.54
N GLU A 1156 33.37 53.08 29.45
CA GLU A 1156 32.29 53.70 30.22
C GLU A 1156 31.22 54.31 29.29
N GLY A 1157 29.94 54.06 29.60
CA GLY A 1157 28.81 54.63 28.86
C GLY A 1157 28.42 53.91 27.56
N ILE A 1158 29.16 52.87 27.13
CA ILE A 1158 28.75 52.04 25.99
C ILE A 1158 27.62 51.10 26.40
N LYS A 1159 26.54 51.05 25.62
CA LYS A 1159 25.46 50.06 25.80
C LYS A 1159 25.84 48.72 25.16
N ILE A 1160 25.80 47.62 25.91
CA ILE A 1160 26.29 46.31 25.43
C ILE A 1160 25.25 45.21 25.62
N CYS A 1161 24.94 44.50 24.53
CA CYS A 1161 24.19 43.24 24.56
C CYS A 1161 25.12 42.06 24.35
N PHE A 1162 25.27 41.20 25.36
CA PHE A 1162 26.03 39.97 25.30
C PHE A 1162 25.15 38.81 24.81
N LEU A 1163 25.40 38.27 23.62
CA LEU A 1163 24.57 37.22 23.01
C LEU A 1163 25.34 35.90 22.97
N SER A 1164 24.77 34.78 23.44
CA SER A 1164 25.38 33.45 23.33
C SER A 1164 24.36 32.39 22.92
N GLY A 1165 24.77 31.40 22.13
CA GLY A 1165 24.00 30.16 22.00
C GLY A 1165 24.10 29.33 23.28
N GLY A 1166 23.03 28.64 23.64
CA GLY A 1166 22.96 27.78 24.84
C GLY A 1166 23.74 26.48 24.68
N ASP A 1167 23.78 25.92 23.45
CA ASP A 1167 24.49 24.69 23.10
C ASP A 1167 25.84 24.97 22.41
N ASN A 1168 26.41 26.15 22.64
CA ASN A 1168 27.69 26.57 22.08
C ASN A 1168 28.83 25.66 22.59
N ALA A 1169 29.43 24.93 21.66
CA ALA A 1169 30.54 24.02 21.91
C ALA A 1169 31.91 24.63 21.53
N VAL A 1170 31.95 25.89 21.08
CA VAL A 1170 33.18 26.66 20.82
C VAL A 1170 33.59 27.37 22.11
N TRP A 1171 32.73 28.29 22.56
CA TRP A 1171 32.88 29.05 23.81
C TRP A 1171 31.82 28.60 24.80
N SER A 1172 32.17 28.51 26.08
CA SER A 1172 31.17 28.31 27.12
C SER A 1172 30.27 29.55 27.20
N PRO A 1173 28.94 29.41 27.36
CA PRO A 1173 28.07 30.55 27.68
C PRO A 1173 28.49 31.31 28.95
N LYS A 1174 29.36 30.72 29.79
CA LYS A 1174 30.01 31.40 30.92
C LYS A 1174 30.93 32.54 30.48
N SER A 1175 31.51 32.50 29.28
CA SER A 1175 32.36 33.57 28.72
C SER A 1175 31.63 34.91 28.71
N THR A 1176 30.46 34.97 28.05
CA THR A 1176 29.62 36.18 28.02
C THR A 1176 29.06 36.55 29.39
N LYS A 1177 28.84 35.56 30.28
CA LYS A 1177 28.43 35.83 31.66
C LYS A 1177 29.54 36.55 32.43
N GLN A 1178 30.77 36.08 32.35
CA GLN A 1178 31.90 36.67 33.05
C GLN A 1178 32.14 38.11 32.58
N SER A 1179 32.12 38.35 31.26
CA SER A 1179 32.21 39.72 30.73
C SER A 1179 31.06 40.59 31.22
N TYR A 1180 29.81 40.09 31.20
CA TYR A 1180 28.67 40.83 31.74
C TYR A 1180 28.81 41.17 33.23
N ASP A 1181 29.26 40.22 34.04
CA ASP A 1181 29.46 40.42 35.48
C ASP A 1181 30.56 41.48 35.72
N VAL A 1182 31.71 41.39 35.03
CA VAL A 1182 32.81 42.39 35.12
C VAL A 1182 32.31 43.80 34.79
N PHE A 1183 31.52 43.96 33.73
CA PHE A 1183 30.99 45.28 33.35
C PHE A 1183 29.97 45.82 34.34
N ARG A 1184 29.13 44.97 34.94
CA ARG A 1184 28.18 45.38 35.97
C ARG A 1184 28.83 45.72 37.30
N GLU A 1185 29.91 45.04 37.64
CA GLU A 1185 30.71 45.33 38.83
C GLU A 1185 31.50 46.63 38.65
N THR A 1186 32.06 46.86 37.46
CA THR A 1186 32.83 48.08 37.15
C THR A 1186 31.94 49.30 36.95
N PHE A 1187 30.77 49.14 36.31
CA PHE A 1187 29.83 50.21 35.97
C PHE A 1187 28.38 49.82 36.38
N PRO A 1188 28.00 49.96 37.67
CA PRO A 1188 26.70 49.52 38.17
C PRO A 1188 25.49 50.15 37.46
N GLU A 1189 25.63 51.40 37.02
CA GLU A 1189 24.59 52.17 36.31
C GLU A 1189 24.58 51.94 34.78
N GLY A 1190 25.49 51.12 34.25
CA GLY A 1190 25.59 50.86 32.81
C GLY A 1190 24.39 50.09 32.23
N ASP A 1191 24.07 50.36 30.97
CA ASP A 1191 23.04 49.67 30.19
C ASP A 1191 23.62 48.41 29.53
N TYR A 1192 23.64 47.31 30.29
CA TYR A 1192 24.12 46.00 29.81
C TYR A 1192 23.01 44.95 29.83
N ASP A 1193 22.90 44.19 28.75
CA ASP A 1193 21.96 43.07 28.61
C ASP A 1193 22.71 41.77 28.28
N ARG A 1194 22.16 40.62 28.69
CA ARG A 1194 22.73 39.30 28.35
C ARG A 1194 21.64 38.32 27.93
N VAL A 1195 21.81 37.79 26.72
CA VAL A 1195 20.88 36.87 26.06
C VAL A 1195 21.55 35.53 25.82
N VAL A 1196 20.91 34.45 26.28
CA VAL A 1196 21.27 33.07 25.92
C VAL A 1196 20.14 32.43 25.12
N VAL A 1197 20.43 31.97 23.92
CA VAL A 1197 19.46 31.37 23.00
C VAL A 1197 19.56 29.85 23.07
N GLN A 1198 18.59 29.19 23.69
CA GLN A 1198 18.57 27.73 23.86
C GLN A 1198 18.35 27.03 22.51
N GLY A 1199 18.97 25.85 22.31
CA GLY A 1199 18.89 25.10 21.06
C GLY A 1199 19.83 25.61 19.95
N TYR A 1200 20.54 26.71 20.17
CA TYR A 1200 21.51 27.30 19.24
C TYR A 1200 22.95 27.05 19.70
N GLY A 1201 23.82 26.69 18.75
CA GLY A 1201 25.27 26.56 18.90
C GLY A 1201 26.01 27.89 18.75
N HIS A 1202 27.10 27.92 17.96
CA HIS A 1202 28.00 29.07 17.87
C HIS A 1202 27.64 30.03 16.72
N LEU A 1203 27.69 29.57 15.48
CA LEU A 1203 27.42 30.35 14.27
C LEU A 1203 25.95 30.36 13.88
N ASP A 1204 25.20 29.31 14.22
CA ASP A 1204 23.78 29.16 13.90
C ASP A 1204 22.87 30.22 14.53
N CYS A 1205 23.37 31.03 15.49
CA CYS A 1205 22.70 32.27 15.90
C CYS A 1205 22.58 33.31 14.76
N TRP A 1206 23.45 33.24 13.75
CA TRP A 1206 23.45 34.13 12.59
C TRP A 1206 23.13 33.39 11.28
N MET A 1207 23.58 32.13 11.15
CA MET A 1207 23.34 31.30 9.96
C MET A 1207 22.13 30.36 10.04
N GLY A 1208 21.44 30.29 11.18
CA GLY A 1208 20.33 29.37 11.38
C GLY A 1208 19.10 29.75 10.55
N LYS A 1209 18.42 28.76 9.98
CA LYS A 1209 17.20 28.96 9.16
C LYS A 1209 16.07 29.69 9.91
N ASN A 1210 16.05 29.62 11.24
CA ASN A 1210 15.07 30.27 12.12
C ASN A 1210 15.63 31.45 12.92
N ALA A 1211 16.90 31.84 12.70
CA ALA A 1211 17.54 32.91 13.47
C ALA A 1211 16.81 34.26 13.35
N PHE A 1212 16.13 34.50 12.22
CA PHE A 1212 15.31 35.70 12.02
C PHE A 1212 14.06 35.77 12.91
N LYS A 1213 13.61 34.63 13.45
CA LYS A 1213 12.52 34.57 14.43
C LYS A 1213 13.05 34.62 15.86
N ASP A 1214 14.13 33.88 16.13
CA ASP A 1214 14.56 33.61 17.50
C ASP A 1214 15.64 34.58 18.02
N VAL A 1215 16.51 35.08 17.13
CA VAL A 1215 17.72 35.83 17.47
C VAL A 1215 17.67 37.29 17.03
N PHE A 1216 17.40 37.56 15.75
CA PHE A 1216 17.48 38.92 15.21
C PHE A 1216 16.52 39.92 15.88
N PRO A 1217 15.29 39.53 16.29
CA PRO A 1217 14.40 40.42 17.04
C PRO A 1217 14.98 40.87 18.38
N ARG A 1218 15.80 40.05 19.04
CA ARG A 1218 16.45 40.40 20.31
C ARG A 1218 17.54 41.46 20.12
N VAL A 1219 18.31 41.32 19.04
CA VAL A 1219 19.33 42.31 18.65
C VAL A 1219 18.68 43.62 18.21
N ARG A 1220 17.61 43.53 17.42
CA ARG A 1220 16.76 44.68 17.04
C ARG A 1220 16.27 45.44 18.27
N HIS A 1221 15.78 44.75 19.29
CA HIS A 1221 15.31 45.39 20.52
C HIS A 1221 16.42 46.23 21.17
N HIS A 1222 17.65 45.71 21.26
CA HIS A 1222 18.77 46.47 21.81
C HIS A 1222 19.18 47.66 20.92
N ILE A 1223 19.10 47.52 19.58
CA ILE A 1223 19.30 48.65 18.66
C ILE A 1223 18.27 49.74 18.94
N GLU A 1224 16.98 49.39 19.03
CA GLU A 1224 15.87 50.32 19.31
C GLU A 1224 16.05 51.05 20.66
N LEU A 1225 16.52 50.35 21.71
CA LEU A 1225 16.88 50.97 23.00
C LEU A 1225 18.05 51.96 22.91
N CYS A 1226 18.95 51.77 21.94
CA CYS A 1226 20.02 52.72 21.66
C CYS A 1226 19.52 53.93 20.84
N GLU A 1227 18.44 53.79 20.06
CA GLU A 1227 17.83 54.90 19.30
C GLU A 1227 17.02 55.87 20.19
N ALA A 1228 16.39 55.36 21.24
CA ALA A 1228 15.54 56.17 22.12
C ALA A 1228 16.35 57.14 23.00
N PHE A 1229 15.94 58.41 23.06
CA PHE A 1229 16.51 59.44 23.97
C PHE A 1229 16.29 59.06 25.44
N PRO A 1230 17.17 59.44 26.38
CA PRO A 1230 17.15 58.92 27.74
C PRO A 1230 16.08 59.63 28.58
N THR A 1231 14.85 59.13 28.59
CA THR A 1231 13.89 59.37 29.70
C THR A 1231 12.92 58.21 29.85
N ARG A 1232 13.25 57.25 30.72
CA ARG A 1232 12.39 56.77 31.81
C ARG A 1232 13.07 55.62 32.57
N PRO A 1233 12.89 55.53 33.89
CA PRO A 1233 13.56 54.56 34.74
C PRO A 1233 13.07 53.13 34.47
N LYS A 1234 14.00 52.19 34.69
CA LYS A 1234 13.89 50.73 34.56
C LYS A 1234 12.57 50.20 35.14
N LYS A 1235 11.69 49.66 34.28
CA LYS A 1235 10.78 48.58 34.67
C LYS A 1235 11.49 47.27 34.41
N THR A 1236 11.85 46.57 35.49
CA THR A 1236 12.13 45.14 35.45
C THR A 1236 10.90 44.45 34.87
N LEU A 1237 10.99 43.96 33.63
CA LEU A 1237 10.01 43.01 33.10
C LEU A 1237 10.31 41.66 33.74
N VAL A 1238 9.76 41.46 34.94
CA VAL A 1238 9.45 40.11 35.42
C VAL A 1238 8.17 39.72 34.69
N LEU A 1239 8.28 38.89 33.65
CA LEU A 1239 7.13 38.10 33.21
C LEU A 1239 6.96 37.00 34.27
N GLU A 1240 6.21 37.32 35.32
CA GLU A 1240 5.53 36.29 36.10
C GLU A 1240 4.54 35.60 35.17
N LYS A 1241 4.48 34.27 35.24
CA LYS A 1241 3.39 33.49 34.66
C LYS A 1241 2.07 34.13 35.09
N GLU A 1242 1.31 34.68 34.15
CA GLU A 1242 -0.11 34.86 34.35
C GLU A 1242 -0.70 33.49 34.72
N LYS A 1243 -1.14 33.39 35.99
CA LYS A 1243 -2.17 32.43 36.37
C LYS A 1243 -3.43 32.80 35.59
N PRO A 1244 -4.20 31.83 35.10
CA PRO A 1244 -5.49 32.13 34.48
C PRO A 1244 -6.39 32.82 35.49
N GLU A 1245 -6.95 33.98 35.12
CA GLU A 1245 -8.00 34.63 35.89
C GLU A 1245 -9.24 33.72 35.90
N GLU A 1246 -9.57 33.23 37.09
CA GLU A 1246 -10.91 32.75 37.43
C GLU A 1246 -11.81 33.98 37.57
N SER A 1247 -12.66 34.25 36.57
CA SER A 1247 -13.79 35.16 36.71
C SER A 1247 -15.05 34.37 37.05
N GLU A 1248 -15.55 34.62 38.26
CA GLU A 1248 -16.96 34.60 38.67
C GLU A 1248 -17.74 33.27 38.60
N TYR A 1249 -17.82 32.62 39.76
CA TYR A 1249 -19.08 32.03 40.21
C TYR A 1249 -19.40 32.54 41.61
N VAL A 1250 -20.52 33.26 41.76
CA VAL A 1250 -21.20 33.43 43.05
C VAL A 1250 -22.60 32.81 42.94
N ASN A 1251 -22.64 31.56 43.40
CA ASN A 1251 -23.60 30.95 44.34
C ASN A 1251 -25.10 31.27 44.23
N ILE A 1252 -25.94 30.21 44.14
CA ILE A 1252 -26.67 29.64 45.28
C ILE A 1252 -27.38 28.33 44.86
N ASP A 1253 -27.09 27.27 45.61
CA ASP A 1253 -27.84 26.07 46.00
C ASP A 1253 -29.16 25.68 45.29
N MET A 1254 -29.26 24.41 44.84
CA MET A 1254 -30.02 23.34 45.53
C MET A 1254 -30.40 22.14 44.62
N VAL A 1255 -30.17 20.94 45.18
CA VAL A 1255 -30.96 19.69 45.08
C VAL A 1255 -30.73 18.73 43.90
N GLU A 1256 -30.31 17.52 44.31
CA GLU A 1256 -30.58 16.16 43.83
C GLU A 1256 -31.37 15.96 42.53
N HIS A 1257 -30.80 15.19 41.59
CA HIS A 1257 -31.25 13.84 41.22
C HIS A 1257 -30.39 13.27 40.07
N GLY A 1258 -30.15 11.97 40.12
CA GLY A 1258 -29.11 11.29 39.33
C GLY A 1258 -29.46 10.94 37.89
N PHE A 1259 -28.42 10.58 37.14
CA PHE A 1259 -28.29 9.36 36.34
C PHE A 1259 -26.84 9.20 35.87
#